data_AF-A0A518H323-F1
#
_entry.id   AF-A0A518H323-F1
#
_cell.length_a   1.000
_cell.length_b   1.000
_cell.length_c   1.000
_cell.angle_alpha   90.00
_cell.angle_beta   90.00
_cell.angle_gamma   90.00
#
_symmetry.space_group_name_H-M   'P 1'
#
loop_
_entity.id
_entity.type
_entity.pdbx_description
1 polymer ?
#
loop_
_entity_poly.entity_id
_entity_poly.type
_entity_poly.pdbx_seq_one_letter_code
_entity_poly.pdbx_strand_id
1 'polypeptide(L)'
;MTEGRWRASEGKADGGGRPIGRRSEAGVGGRSVFIWGFSPDPIGGRFVSPNGGKCGLISRPGARDRDRVGGRSPPVEMTNRPVPGSDRGSNETEAPGIARGAVPMSQSIATDPNAAAGVSATAEADGVRSRRGPHPAVLGVASGLLLAMAYEPVGAWWLAWAALVPFLMLVRGGRSAGSVYLGAWLGGLAFWLIAVEWVRASDASAWPGWLALALVLSLWWPASLGLIRVMVRRLGLPMLLAAPAAWIGVEYVRGLYPLNGFQWFFLGHSTYRLLPMIQVADLTGAWGLGVLVMLANAWLVELIERPRTAEAPKGGRRPTRGLVVRSAVVAVAVASSLAYGAVRLSGARFEEGPRLALIQSDIPQVFGGGPDSREVLDTFRRLVDRALADRPDVVVWPETMFPYGWFDRSPGLSDAEFARQVEALFPDADPERLAEFGGDVRALLHSWADQAGVPMIVGINSYLFRPEGPSRHNTALLLEPGREATQSYHKRHLVPFGEYVPLVETVPMVLALTPFEADHMPNLDPGSGPSTLSTGGWDFSAAICFEDSVPQVARLLAGGTGAEGPDVLLNLSNDGWFRGTAAHQLHLANSVLRAVELRVPVARAVNTGTSALVDGNGVVREELPPPERGALPNAAEGVLTVDVPLDPRTSFYARAGDWLPIGCLALALGCLPVAAGRSIAGRWRAGRSPA
;
A
#
# COMPACT_ATOMS: atom_id res chain seq x y z
N MET A 1 -5.03 -38.03 64.37
CA MET A 1 -5.30 -37.42 65.69
C MET A 1 -6.24 -36.25 65.46
N THR A 2 -7.27 -36.12 66.30
CA THR A 2 -8.10 -34.91 66.58
C THR A 2 -8.55 -34.07 65.36
N GLU A 3 -9.77 -34.23 64.81
CA GLU A 3 -11.09 -33.75 65.32
C GLU A 3 -11.40 -32.28 64.97
N GLY A 4 -12.62 -31.86 64.60
CA GLY A 4 -13.92 -32.56 64.40
C GLY A 4 -14.73 -31.89 63.27
N ARG A 5 -15.67 -32.56 62.58
CA ARG A 5 -17.13 -32.67 62.89
C ARG A 5 -17.78 -31.30 63.21
N TRP A 6 -18.90 -30.92 62.57
CA TRP A 6 -20.20 -31.62 62.64
C TRP A 6 -21.11 -31.49 61.39
N ARG A 7 -22.15 -32.34 61.35
CA ARG A 7 -23.26 -32.40 60.36
C ARG A 7 -24.57 -31.83 60.97
N ALA A 8 -25.59 -31.73 60.10
CA ALA A 8 -27.03 -31.48 60.35
C ALA A 8 -27.46 -30.00 60.18
N SER A 9 -28.69 -29.68 59.76
CA SER A 9 -29.90 -30.52 59.60
C SER A 9 -30.75 -30.16 58.37
N GLU A 10 -31.72 -31.02 58.04
CA GLU A 10 -32.76 -30.79 57.03
C GLU A 10 -33.76 -29.68 57.42
N GLY A 11 -34.49 -29.16 56.44
CA GLY A 11 -35.61 -28.23 56.66
C GLY A 11 -36.46 -28.01 55.41
N LYS A 12 -37.48 -28.86 55.19
CA LYS A 12 -38.58 -28.61 54.24
C LYS A 12 -39.67 -27.78 54.92
N ALA A 13 -40.20 -26.77 54.25
CA ALA A 13 -41.58 -26.30 54.42
C ALA A 13 -42.03 -25.49 53.19
N ASP A 14 -43.31 -25.59 52.85
CA ASP A 14 -43.91 -25.03 51.62
C ASP A 14 -44.31 -23.55 51.73
N GLY A 15 -44.59 -22.94 50.56
CA GLY A 15 -45.89 -22.27 50.41
C GLY A 15 -45.93 -20.75 50.17
N GLY A 16 -45.96 -20.36 48.89
CA GLY A 16 -46.90 -19.33 48.39
C GLY A 16 -46.59 -17.84 48.57
N GLY A 17 -46.67 -17.06 47.48
CA GLY A 17 -46.70 -15.59 47.55
C GLY A 17 -46.19 -14.84 46.31
N ARG A 18 -47.06 -14.58 45.33
CA ARG A 18 -46.91 -13.53 44.29
C ARG A 18 -47.63 -12.23 44.75
N PRO A 19 -47.49 -11.07 44.08
CA PRO A 19 -46.37 -10.47 43.32
C PRO A 19 -46.13 -8.97 43.74
N ILE A 20 -45.57 -8.14 42.84
CA ILE A 20 -45.40 -6.66 42.92
C ILE A 20 -44.21 -6.21 43.81
N GLY A 21 -43.27 -5.36 43.39
CA GLY A 21 -43.00 -4.75 42.09
C GLY A 21 -42.48 -3.30 42.21
N ARG A 22 -41.32 -2.98 41.62
CA ARG A 22 -40.94 -1.61 41.20
C ARG A 22 -39.71 -1.61 40.28
N ARG A 23 -39.68 -0.62 39.37
CA ARG A 23 -38.58 -0.35 38.42
C ARG A 23 -37.39 0.32 39.12
N SER A 24 -36.20 0.12 38.57
CA SER A 24 -35.25 1.21 38.32
C SER A 24 -34.42 0.89 37.08
N GLU A 25 -34.35 1.83 36.14
CA GLU A 25 -33.56 1.71 34.91
C GLU A 25 -32.07 1.93 35.21
N ALA A 26 -31.21 1.18 34.53
CA ALA A 26 -29.83 1.56 34.28
C ALA A 26 -29.38 0.90 32.97
N GLY A 27 -29.72 1.54 31.85
CA GLY A 27 -29.24 1.11 30.54
C GLY A 27 -27.74 1.40 30.41
N VAL A 28 -26.93 0.35 30.40
CA VAL A 28 -25.54 0.41 29.91
C VAL A 28 -25.48 -0.49 28.69
N GLY A 29 -25.55 0.12 27.51
CA GLY A 29 -25.36 -0.57 26.25
C GLY A 29 -23.89 -0.97 26.10
N GLY A 30 -23.53 -2.16 26.58
CA GLY A 30 -22.28 -2.80 26.21
C GLY A 30 -22.30 -3.10 24.72
N ARG A 31 -21.56 -2.29 23.94
CA ARG A 31 -21.25 -2.62 22.55
C ARG A 31 -20.20 -3.72 22.56
N SER A 32 -20.61 -4.96 22.34
CA SER A 32 -19.68 -6.05 22.04
C SER A 32 -19.06 -5.80 20.66
N VAL A 33 -17.74 -5.63 20.63
CA VAL A 33 -16.97 -5.41 19.40
C VAL A 33 -16.53 -6.77 18.87
N PHE A 34 -17.32 -7.36 17.97
CA PHE A 34 -17.06 -8.69 17.41
C PHE A 34 -16.01 -8.64 16.29
N ILE A 35 -14.73 -8.74 16.64
CA ILE A 35 -13.68 -9.09 15.67
C ILE A 35 -13.60 -10.63 15.62
N TRP A 36 -14.32 -11.23 14.66
CA TRP A 36 -14.40 -12.68 14.40
C TRP A 36 -14.57 -13.55 15.66
N GLY A 37 -15.57 -13.22 16.48
CA GLY A 37 -16.04 -14.11 17.54
C GLY A 37 -16.77 -15.31 16.97
N PHE A 38 -16.45 -16.52 17.46
CA PHE A 38 -17.16 -17.74 17.11
C PHE A 38 -18.62 -17.68 17.54
N SER A 39 -19.54 -17.92 16.61
CA SER A 39 -20.81 -18.59 16.94
C SER A 39 -20.72 -20.02 16.43
N PRO A 40 -20.84 -21.05 17.29
CA PRO A 40 -21.00 -22.44 16.85
C PRO A 40 -22.43 -22.65 16.37
N ASP A 41 -22.82 -21.92 15.32
CA ASP A 41 -24.05 -22.12 14.59
C ASP A 41 -23.98 -23.51 13.93
N PRO A 42 -24.92 -24.43 14.20
CA PRO A 42 -24.85 -25.76 13.62
C PRO A 42 -24.87 -25.68 12.09
N ILE A 43 -23.98 -26.46 11.46
CA ILE A 43 -23.89 -26.65 10.00
C ILE A 43 -25.05 -27.58 9.57
N GLY A 44 -26.27 -27.14 9.86
CA GLY A 44 -27.53 -27.88 9.77
C GLY A 44 -28.20 -27.79 8.41
N GLY A 45 -27.51 -28.18 7.33
CA GLY A 45 -28.10 -28.34 6.01
C GLY A 45 -28.31 -29.83 5.70
N ARG A 46 -29.56 -30.32 5.73
CA ARG A 46 -29.84 -31.73 5.34
C ARG A 46 -29.61 -31.91 3.84
N PHE A 47 -28.52 -32.60 3.49
CA PHE A 47 -28.27 -33.06 2.13
C PHE A 47 -29.37 -34.02 1.65
N VAL A 48 -30.03 -33.66 0.54
CA VAL A 48 -30.90 -34.57 -0.21
C VAL A 48 -30.18 -34.96 -1.49
N SER A 49 -29.77 -36.23 -1.58
CA SER A 49 -29.11 -36.79 -2.77
C SER A 49 -30.11 -36.95 -3.93
N PRO A 50 -29.87 -36.36 -5.12
CA PRO A 50 -30.74 -36.51 -6.27
C PRO A 50 -30.39 -37.78 -7.07
N ASN A 51 -30.64 -38.96 -6.48
CA ASN A 51 -30.60 -40.22 -7.22
C ASN A 51 -31.66 -41.22 -6.71
N GLY A 52 -32.87 -41.11 -7.27
CA GLY A 52 -34.00 -42.00 -7.02
C GLY A 52 -35.04 -41.82 -8.13
N GLY A 53 -35.06 -42.75 -9.09
CA GLY A 53 -35.77 -42.54 -10.35
C GLY A 53 -37.22 -43.06 -10.42
N LYS A 54 -37.87 -42.64 -11.50
CA LYS A 54 -39.06 -43.20 -12.19
C LYS A 54 -40.48 -42.70 -11.84
N CYS A 55 -41.12 -42.26 -12.94
CA CYS A 55 -42.53 -42.41 -13.31
C CYS A 55 -43.61 -41.54 -12.64
N GLY A 56 -44.22 -40.71 -13.47
CA GLY A 56 -45.51 -40.05 -13.21
C GLY A 56 -45.90 -39.11 -14.36
N LEU A 57 -46.60 -39.62 -15.39
CA LEU A 57 -47.31 -38.75 -16.32
C LEU A 57 -48.39 -37.98 -15.57
N ILE A 58 -48.71 -36.74 -15.98
CA ILE A 58 -50.09 -36.25 -16.17
C ILE A 58 -50.11 -34.91 -16.94
N SER A 59 -50.69 -34.99 -18.15
CA SER A 59 -51.32 -33.98 -19.02
C SER A 59 -51.15 -32.45 -18.81
N ARG A 60 -50.78 -31.76 -19.91
CA ARG A 60 -51.30 -30.42 -20.27
C ARG A 60 -52.82 -30.47 -20.51
N PRO A 61 -53.55 -29.38 -20.26
CA PRO A 61 -53.99 -28.48 -21.34
C PRO A 61 -53.73 -27.00 -20.98
N GLY A 62 -53.91 -25.99 -21.84
CA GLY A 62 -54.36 -25.90 -23.23
C GLY A 62 -54.49 -24.42 -23.60
N ALA A 63 -54.25 -24.04 -24.86
CA ALA A 63 -54.11 -22.64 -25.27
C ALA A 63 -55.44 -21.85 -25.33
N ARG A 64 -55.36 -20.51 -25.33
CA ARG A 64 -56.29 -19.62 -26.05
C ARG A 64 -55.65 -18.29 -26.43
N ASP A 65 -55.63 -18.02 -27.73
CA ASP A 65 -55.50 -16.69 -28.33
C ASP A 65 -56.68 -15.77 -27.96
N ARG A 66 -56.48 -14.44 -27.99
CA ARG A 66 -56.92 -13.59 -29.13
C ARG A 66 -56.66 -12.08 -28.98
N ASP A 67 -56.10 -11.54 -30.07
CA ASP A 67 -56.47 -10.31 -30.78
C ASP A 67 -56.53 -8.91 -30.09
N ARG A 68 -55.50 -8.12 -30.44
CA ARG A 68 -55.56 -6.85 -31.23
C ARG A 68 -56.24 -5.57 -30.70
N VAL A 69 -55.77 -4.48 -31.32
CA VAL A 69 -56.19 -3.06 -31.20
C VAL A 69 -55.70 -2.42 -29.88
N GLY A 70 -54.99 -1.30 -29.86
CA GLY A 70 -54.60 -0.36 -30.91
C GLY A 70 -54.93 1.06 -30.47
N GLY A 71 -53.93 1.85 -30.08
CA GLY A 71 -54.15 3.20 -29.56
C GLY A 71 -52.83 3.97 -29.40
N ARG A 72 -52.67 5.04 -30.19
CA ARG A 72 -51.59 6.04 -30.03
C ARG A 72 -52.02 7.13 -29.04
N SER A 73 -51.01 7.89 -28.57
CA SER A 73 -51.04 9.29 -28.08
C SER A 73 -50.85 9.45 -26.56
N PRO A 74 -50.37 10.61 -26.07
CA PRO A 74 -49.67 11.72 -26.76
C PRO A 74 -48.31 12.09 -26.12
N PRO A 75 -47.49 12.94 -26.78
CA PRO A 75 -46.49 13.75 -26.08
C PRO A 75 -47.17 14.95 -25.39
N VAL A 76 -46.62 15.42 -24.27
CA VAL A 76 -47.00 16.71 -23.67
C VAL A 76 -45.79 17.64 -23.69
N GLU A 77 -45.86 18.62 -24.58
CA GLU A 77 -45.02 19.81 -24.66
C GLU A 77 -45.92 21.01 -24.37
N MET A 78 -45.46 21.99 -23.59
CA MET A 78 -45.97 23.37 -23.39
C MET A 78 -45.48 23.86 -21.99
N THR A 79 -45.08 25.11 -21.74
CA THR A 79 -44.91 26.31 -22.60
C THR A 79 -43.95 27.29 -21.94
N ASN A 80 -43.48 28.28 -22.69
CA ASN A 80 -42.55 29.32 -22.25
C ASN A 80 -43.20 30.72 -22.34
N ARG A 81 -42.73 31.72 -21.56
CA ARG A 81 -42.98 33.20 -21.66
C ARG A 81 -44.31 33.80 -21.05
N PRO A 82 -44.47 35.16 -20.89
CA PRO A 82 -43.58 36.13 -20.19
C PRO A 82 -44.25 37.41 -19.53
N VAL A 83 -43.46 38.28 -18.84
CA VAL A 83 -43.61 39.79 -18.69
C VAL A 83 -44.80 40.33 -17.84
N PRO A 84 -44.85 41.58 -17.25
CA PRO A 84 -43.92 42.76 -17.10
C PRO A 84 -43.50 43.04 -15.61
N GLY A 85 -42.99 44.18 -15.10
CA GLY A 85 -42.42 45.45 -15.66
C GLY A 85 -42.76 46.77 -14.88
N SER A 86 -41.90 47.81 -14.95
CA SER A 86 -42.06 49.23 -14.42
C SER A 86 -41.94 49.44 -12.87
N ASP A 87 -41.63 50.60 -12.26
CA ASP A 87 -41.09 51.92 -12.70
C ASP A 87 -40.58 52.76 -11.47
N ARG A 88 -39.58 53.67 -11.63
CA ARG A 88 -39.24 54.89 -10.79
C ARG A 88 -38.93 54.69 -9.28
N GLY A 89 -38.31 55.61 -8.51
CA GLY A 89 -37.61 56.89 -8.77
C GLY A 89 -37.70 57.88 -7.58
N SER A 90 -36.61 58.59 -7.20
CA SER A 90 -36.52 59.74 -6.24
C SER A 90 -36.85 59.47 -4.74
N ASN A 91 -36.42 60.22 -3.71
CA ASN A 91 -35.42 61.31 -3.55
C ASN A 91 -34.96 61.40 -2.06
N GLU A 92 -33.85 62.14 -1.80
CA GLU A 92 -33.49 63.03 -0.64
C GLU A 92 -34.03 62.72 0.77
N THR A 93 -33.27 62.76 1.87
CA THR A 93 -32.42 63.85 2.45
C THR A 93 -31.30 63.22 3.33
N GLU A 94 -30.27 63.89 3.90
CA GLU A 94 -30.06 65.28 4.35
C GLU A 94 -28.55 65.59 4.52
N ALA A 95 -28.16 66.87 4.49
CA ALA A 95 -26.82 67.39 4.88
C ALA A 95 -26.97 68.83 5.42
N PRO A 96 -26.13 69.29 6.38
CA PRO A 96 -24.90 70.06 6.06
C PRO A 96 -23.77 69.84 7.11
N GLY A 97 -22.56 70.47 7.13
CA GLY A 97 -21.85 71.46 6.29
C GLY A 97 -20.37 71.57 6.79
N ILE A 98 -19.39 72.04 5.98
CA ILE A 98 -18.78 73.42 6.05
C ILE A 98 -18.04 73.70 7.40
N ALA A 99 -16.77 74.14 7.52
CA ALA A 99 -15.68 74.45 6.57
C ALA A 99 -14.28 74.59 7.26
N ARG A 100 -13.25 74.75 6.41
CA ARG A 100 -11.91 75.40 6.58
C ARG A 100 -11.53 76.06 7.94
N GLY A 101 -10.27 75.88 8.34
CA GLY A 101 -9.38 77.03 8.59
C GLY A 101 -8.44 77.04 9.82
N ALA A 102 -7.23 77.57 9.60
CA ALA A 102 -6.33 78.28 10.53
C ALA A 102 -5.46 77.52 11.59
N VAL A 103 -4.16 77.71 11.40
CA VAL A 103 -3.00 77.67 12.33
C VAL A 103 -3.02 78.97 13.16
N PRO A 104 -2.61 79.07 14.47
CA PRO A 104 -1.16 79.17 14.82
C PRO A 104 -0.67 78.82 16.25
N MET A 105 0.67 78.68 16.36
CA MET A 105 1.60 79.09 17.47
C MET A 105 1.30 78.65 18.93
N SER A 106 2.27 78.48 19.85
CA SER A 106 3.76 78.55 19.91
C SER A 106 4.21 77.64 21.08
N GLN A 107 5.47 77.28 21.33
CA GLN A 107 6.58 78.12 21.84
C GLN A 107 7.94 77.41 21.66
N SER A 108 9.03 78.19 21.73
CA SER A 108 10.42 77.78 21.46
C SER A 108 11.35 77.98 22.67
N ILE A 109 12.30 77.07 22.88
CA ILE A 109 13.58 77.23 23.62
C ILE A 109 14.53 76.14 23.03
N ALA A 110 15.83 76.31 22.74
CA ALA A 110 16.67 77.48 22.44
C ALA A 110 17.90 77.01 21.61
N THR A 111 18.78 77.93 21.23
CA THR A 111 19.94 77.77 20.31
C THR A 111 21.22 77.24 20.95
N ASP A 112 22.06 76.53 20.16
CA ASP A 112 23.49 76.92 20.00
C ASP A 112 24.13 76.32 18.72
N PRO A 113 25.03 77.01 17.97
CA PRO A 113 25.69 76.50 16.77
C PRO A 113 27.22 76.29 16.90
N ASN A 114 27.80 75.58 15.92
CA ASN A 114 29.24 75.40 15.64
C ASN A 114 30.12 74.60 16.63
N ALA A 115 30.39 73.35 16.26
CA ALA A 115 31.73 72.77 16.31
C ALA A 115 31.94 71.90 15.05
N ALA A 116 33.12 71.95 14.44
CA ALA A 116 33.34 71.56 13.04
C ALA A 116 34.13 70.24 12.83
N ALA A 117 34.13 69.80 11.56
CA ALA A 117 35.02 68.82 10.92
C ALA A 117 34.80 67.33 11.22
N GLY A 118 34.45 66.55 10.19
CA GLY A 118 34.24 65.10 10.32
C GLY A 118 33.82 64.32 9.06
N VAL A 119 34.39 64.63 7.89
CA VAL A 119 34.37 63.82 6.64
C VAL A 119 32.99 63.46 6.04
N SER A 120 32.72 64.03 4.86
CA SER A 120 31.66 63.57 3.95
C SER A 120 32.04 62.21 3.30
N ALA A 121 31.14 61.23 3.40
CA ALA A 121 31.00 60.18 2.40
C ALA A 121 29.50 59.90 2.19
N THR A 122 28.99 60.27 1.02
CA THR A 122 27.59 60.15 0.63
C THR A 122 27.12 58.71 0.62
N ALA A 123 26.01 58.43 1.30
CA ALA A 123 25.27 57.18 1.17
C ALA A 123 24.52 57.15 -0.18
N GLU A 124 25.25 56.89 -1.28
CA GLU A 124 24.60 56.54 -2.53
C GLU A 124 24.03 55.12 -2.44
N ALA A 125 22.72 55.04 -2.66
CA ALA A 125 21.95 53.83 -2.50
C ALA A 125 22.12 52.91 -3.71
N ASP A 126 23.22 52.14 -3.72
CA ASP A 126 23.47 51.15 -4.75
C ASP A 126 22.53 49.94 -4.58
N GLY A 127 21.34 50.09 -5.16
CA GLY A 127 20.18 49.21 -5.04
C GLY A 127 20.32 47.88 -5.76
N VAL A 128 21.42 47.15 -5.56
CA VAL A 128 21.52 45.74 -5.94
C VAL A 128 20.61 44.91 -5.03
N ARG A 129 19.31 44.89 -5.39
CA ARG A 129 18.35 43.89 -4.89
C ARG A 129 18.89 42.51 -5.24
N SER A 130 19.65 41.91 -4.33
CA SER A 130 20.02 40.50 -4.42
C SER A 130 18.74 39.71 -4.67
N ARG A 131 18.64 39.07 -5.84
CA ARG A 131 17.51 38.19 -6.18
C ARG A 131 17.61 36.96 -5.30
N ARG A 132 17.18 37.12 -4.05
CA ARG A 132 17.01 36.07 -3.05
C ARG A 132 16.14 34.99 -3.70
N GLY A 133 16.76 33.85 -4.00
CA GLY A 133 16.07 32.72 -4.62
C GLY A 133 14.89 32.23 -3.77
N PRO A 134 14.03 31.37 -4.35
CA PRO A 134 12.85 30.84 -3.67
C PRO A 134 13.20 30.27 -2.29
N HIS A 135 12.28 30.42 -1.34
CA HIS A 135 12.50 29.96 0.02
C HIS A 135 12.67 28.43 0.04
N PRO A 136 13.60 27.86 0.84
CA PRO A 136 13.80 26.41 0.90
C PRO A 136 12.54 25.58 1.14
N ALA A 137 11.60 26.09 1.95
CA ALA A 137 10.30 25.44 2.16
C ALA A 137 9.44 25.36 0.88
N VAL A 138 9.47 26.40 0.04
CA VAL A 138 8.74 26.42 -1.25
C VAL A 138 9.33 25.38 -2.20
N LEU A 139 10.67 25.28 -2.27
CA LEU A 139 11.35 24.26 -3.07
C LEU A 139 11.02 22.83 -2.59
N GLY A 140 11.07 22.60 -1.27
CA GLY A 140 10.71 21.31 -0.68
C GLY A 140 9.26 20.91 -0.97
N VAL A 141 8.30 21.74 -0.57
CA VAL A 141 6.87 21.48 -0.75
C VAL A 141 6.51 21.32 -2.23
N ALA A 142 7.05 22.16 -3.13
CA ALA A 142 6.82 22.00 -4.56
C ALA A 142 7.29 20.62 -5.06
N SER A 143 8.42 20.11 -4.57
CA SER A 143 8.92 18.78 -4.95
C SER A 143 8.03 17.66 -4.41
N GLY A 144 7.54 17.79 -3.18
CA GLY A 144 6.63 16.82 -2.58
C GLY A 144 5.32 16.72 -3.34
N LEU A 145 4.72 17.87 -3.70
CA LEU A 145 3.49 17.93 -4.49
C LEU A 145 3.69 17.42 -5.93
N LEU A 146 4.80 17.79 -6.59
CA LEU A 146 5.12 17.29 -7.94
C LEU A 146 5.34 15.77 -7.95
N LEU A 147 5.94 15.21 -6.90
CA LEU A 147 6.13 13.75 -6.78
C LEU A 147 4.82 13.04 -6.45
N ALA A 148 3.96 13.62 -5.60
CA ALA A 148 2.65 13.06 -5.29
C ALA A 148 1.78 12.96 -6.55
N MET A 149 1.76 13.99 -7.40
CA MET A 149 1.05 13.98 -8.69
C MET A 149 1.60 12.97 -9.71
N ALA A 150 2.82 12.45 -9.51
CA ALA A 150 3.36 11.40 -10.37
C ALA A 150 2.77 10.01 -10.09
N TYR A 151 2.13 9.83 -8.94
CA TYR A 151 1.42 8.61 -8.54
C TYR A 151 -0.09 8.79 -8.66
N GLU A 152 -0.83 7.69 -8.53
CA GLU A 152 -2.29 7.71 -8.49
C GLU A 152 -2.82 8.48 -7.26
N PRO A 153 -3.97 9.17 -7.35
CA PRO A 153 -4.97 9.16 -8.44
C PRO A 153 -4.68 10.11 -9.63
N VAL A 154 -3.57 10.85 -9.62
CA VAL A 154 -3.25 11.80 -10.72
C VAL A 154 -2.53 11.09 -11.88
N GLY A 155 -1.71 10.09 -11.57
CA GLY A 155 -1.12 9.17 -12.55
C GLY A 155 -0.14 9.83 -13.54
N ALA A 156 0.27 11.08 -13.31
CA ALA A 156 1.11 11.86 -14.21
C ALA A 156 2.60 11.49 -14.06
N TRP A 157 2.91 10.20 -14.23
CA TRP A 157 4.20 9.55 -14.01
C TRP A 157 5.42 10.31 -14.59
N TRP A 158 5.23 11.01 -15.71
CA TRP A 158 6.26 11.81 -16.37
C TRP A 158 6.78 12.95 -15.48
N LEU A 159 5.99 13.42 -14.51
CA LEU A 159 6.42 14.39 -13.50
C LEU A 159 7.56 13.86 -12.64
N ALA A 160 7.63 12.56 -12.33
CA ALA A 160 8.68 12.01 -11.48
C ALA A 160 10.11 12.32 -12.00
N TRP A 161 10.27 12.40 -13.32
CA TRP A 161 11.52 12.73 -14.01
C TRP A 161 12.01 14.19 -13.79
N ALA A 162 11.17 15.06 -13.24
CA ALA A 162 11.49 16.45 -12.88
C ALA A 162 11.03 16.87 -11.47
N ALA A 163 10.27 16.04 -10.75
CA ALA A 163 9.64 16.38 -9.47
C ALA A 163 10.63 16.71 -8.36
N LEU A 164 11.82 16.08 -8.37
CA LEU A 164 12.86 16.27 -7.35
C LEU A 164 13.88 17.34 -7.73
N VAL A 165 13.73 18.01 -8.87
CA VAL A 165 14.57 19.15 -9.27
C VAL A 165 14.59 20.26 -8.21
N PRO A 166 13.45 20.75 -7.66
CA PRO A 166 13.49 21.82 -6.67
C PRO A 166 14.11 21.36 -5.33
N PHE A 167 13.91 20.10 -4.94
CA PHE A 167 14.56 19.47 -3.78
C PHE A 167 16.08 19.39 -3.97
N LEU A 168 16.55 18.97 -5.15
CA LEU A 168 17.98 18.92 -5.45
C LEU A 168 18.62 20.31 -5.55
N MET A 169 17.88 21.38 -5.86
CA MET A 169 18.37 22.76 -5.70
C MET A 169 18.69 23.11 -4.24
N LEU A 170 18.08 22.45 -3.25
CA LEU A 170 18.46 22.56 -1.84
C LEU A 170 19.87 22.02 -1.56
N VAL A 171 20.46 21.23 -2.45
CA VAL A 171 21.84 20.75 -2.31
C VAL A 171 22.83 21.90 -2.43
N ARG A 172 22.62 22.87 -3.35
CA ARG A 172 23.51 24.03 -3.55
C ARG A 172 22.98 25.33 -2.94
N GLY A 173 21.67 25.52 -2.88
CA GLY A 173 21.02 26.64 -2.20
C GLY A 173 21.06 26.60 -0.67
N GLY A 174 20.44 27.63 -0.05
CA GLY A 174 20.20 27.72 1.39
C GLY A 174 20.49 29.09 1.98
N ARG A 175 19.61 29.56 2.87
CA ARG A 175 19.83 30.78 3.68
C ARG A 175 20.53 30.41 4.99
N SER A 176 19.98 29.44 5.71
CA SER A 176 20.57 28.79 6.88
C SER A 176 20.42 27.26 6.74
N ALA A 177 21.26 26.49 7.45
CA ALA A 177 21.17 25.02 7.44
C ALA A 177 19.79 24.52 7.91
N GLY A 178 19.26 25.09 8.99
CA GLY A 178 17.92 24.77 9.50
C GLY A 178 16.81 24.98 8.45
N SER A 179 16.82 26.13 7.76
CA SER A 179 15.81 26.40 6.70
C SER A 179 15.83 25.37 5.57
N VAL A 180 17.02 24.82 5.25
CA VAL A 180 17.20 23.82 4.18
C VAL A 180 16.65 22.46 4.58
N TYR A 181 17.01 21.96 5.77
CA TYR A 181 16.52 20.65 6.22
C TYR A 181 15.03 20.70 6.59
N LEU A 182 14.54 21.81 7.16
CA LEU A 182 13.10 22.04 7.33
C LEU A 182 12.38 22.02 5.98
N GLY A 183 12.94 22.66 4.95
CA GLY A 183 12.37 22.61 3.60
C GLY A 183 12.30 21.19 3.04
N ALA A 184 13.38 20.42 3.15
CA ALA A 184 13.40 19.01 2.74
C ALA A 184 12.35 18.16 3.48
N TRP A 185 12.23 18.34 4.79
CA TRP A 185 11.24 17.65 5.62
C TRP A 185 9.80 18.03 5.26
N LEU A 186 9.50 19.32 5.09
CA LEU A 186 8.18 19.79 4.63
C LEU A 186 7.83 19.26 3.24
N GLY A 187 8.82 19.07 2.36
CA GLY A 187 8.63 18.39 1.07
C GLY A 187 8.25 16.92 1.23
N GLY A 188 8.98 16.18 2.07
CA GLY A 188 8.64 14.81 2.41
C GLY A 188 7.27 14.67 3.07
N LEU A 189 6.92 15.58 3.98
CA LEU A 189 5.63 15.59 4.65
C LEU A 189 4.48 15.86 3.68
N ALA A 190 4.64 16.84 2.78
CA ALA A 190 3.65 17.13 1.73
C ALA A 190 3.45 15.95 0.77
N PHE A 191 4.54 15.23 0.42
CA PHE A 191 4.45 14.00 -0.36
C PHE A 191 3.70 12.90 0.40
N TRP A 192 4.16 12.55 1.60
CA TRP A 192 3.65 11.39 2.33
C TRP A 192 2.22 11.55 2.84
N LEU A 193 1.80 12.75 3.25
CA LEU A 193 0.41 13.01 3.61
C LEU A 193 -0.55 12.65 2.46
N ILE A 194 -0.17 12.90 1.21
CA ILE A 194 -0.95 12.53 0.02
C ILE A 194 -0.74 11.05 -0.33
N ALA A 195 0.51 10.58 -0.39
CA ALA A 195 0.83 9.24 -0.87
C ALA A 195 0.23 8.11 -0.02
N VAL A 196 0.20 8.26 1.31
CA VAL A 196 -0.41 7.25 2.21
C VAL A 196 -1.81 7.66 2.71
N GLU A 197 -2.51 8.59 2.02
CA GLU A 197 -3.83 9.05 2.47
C GLU A 197 -4.89 7.95 2.54
N TRP A 198 -4.73 6.88 1.75
CA TRP A 198 -5.57 5.67 1.79
C TRP A 198 -5.53 4.94 3.14
N VAL A 199 -4.52 5.14 3.98
CA VAL A 199 -4.47 4.56 5.34
C VAL A 199 -5.64 5.05 6.20
N ARG A 200 -6.16 6.27 5.94
CA ARG A 200 -7.34 6.81 6.67
C ARG A 200 -8.67 6.16 6.25
N ALA A 201 -8.67 5.31 5.22
CA ALA A 201 -9.87 4.70 4.66
C ALA A 201 -10.21 3.34 5.27
N SER A 202 -9.25 2.70 5.97
CA SER A 202 -9.47 1.39 6.59
C SER A 202 -10.38 1.46 7.82
N ASP A 203 -10.24 2.51 8.64
CA ASP A 203 -11.13 2.79 9.77
C ASP A 203 -11.14 4.29 10.16
N ALA A 204 -12.22 4.73 10.81
CA ALA A 204 -12.33 6.08 11.36
C ALA A 204 -11.27 6.40 12.43
N SER A 205 -10.76 5.40 13.15
CA SER A 205 -9.66 5.56 14.12
C SER A 205 -8.27 5.57 13.49
N ALA A 206 -8.11 5.26 12.19
CA ALA A 206 -6.80 5.17 11.54
C ALA A 206 -6.13 6.54 11.27
N TRP A 207 -6.81 7.66 11.54
CA TRP A 207 -6.30 9.01 11.29
C TRP A 207 -4.98 9.36 12.01
N PRO A 208 -4.78 9.04 13.32
CA PRO A 208 -3.50 9.25 13.99
C PRO A 208 -2.40 8.35 13.41
N GLY A 209 -2.74 7.12 13.03
CA GLY A 209 -1.83 6.18 12.37
C GLY A 209 -1.32 6.70 11.02
N TRP A 210 -2.21 7.22 10.16
CA TRP A 210 -1.84 7.89 8.91
C TRP A 210 -0.90 9.08 9.14
N LEU A 211 -1.23 9.97 10.09
CA LEU A 211 -0.41 11.14 10.39
C LEU A 211 0.97 10.72 10.94
N ALA A 212 1.02 9.75 11.85
CA ALA A 212 2.26 9.22 12.41
C ALA A 212 3.14 8.58 11.33
N LEU A 213 2.55 7.78 10.43
CA LEU A 213 3.25 7.16 9.30
C LEU A 213 3.82 8.24 8.36
N ALA A 214 3.04 9.24 7.98
CA ALA A 214 3.50 10.34 7.12
C ALA A 214 4.63 11.15 7.77
N LEU A 215 4.55 11.41 9.08
CA LEU A 215 5.61 12.06 9.85
C LEU A 215 6.90 11.22 9.87
N VAL A 216 6.83 9.93 10.17
CA VAL A 216 8.01 9.03 10.17
C VAL A 216 8.64 8.95 8.78
N LEU A 217 7.84 8.72 7.74
CA LEU A 217 8.34 8.57 6.37
C LEU A 217 8.94 9.88 5.80
N SER A 218 8.48 11.05 6.27
CA SER A 218 9.05 12.34 5.87
C SER A 218 10.48 12.59 6.35
N LEU A 219 10.96 11.86 7.38
CA LEU A 219 12.33 11.99 7.91
C LEU A 219 13.42 11.46 6.95
N TRP A 220 13.06 10.59 6.02
CA TRP A 220 14.01 10.07 5.02
C TRP A 220 14.46 11.14 4.00
N TRP A 221 13.65 12.17 3.75
CA TRP A 221 13.99 13.27 2.83
C TRP A 221 15.18 14.13 3.30
N PRO A 222 15.21 14.68 4.53
CA PRO A 222 16.38 15.40 5.03
C PRO A 222 17.60 14.49 5.21
N ALA A 223 17.41 13.18 5.48
CA ALA A 223 18.52 12.22 5.52
C ALA A 223 19.19 12.08 4.13
N SER A 224 18.41 11.82 3.08
CA SER A 224 18.88 11.83 1.68
C SER A 224 19.58 13.12 1.33
N LEU A 225 18.98 14.28 1.63
CA LEU A 225 19.60 15.58 1.36
C LEU A 225 20.93 15.76 2.11
N GLY A 226 21.04 15.26 3.34
CA GLY A 226 22.27 15.29 4.12
C GLY A 226 23.42 14.55 3.45
N LEU A 227 23.19 13.31 3.02
CA LEU A 227 24.18 12.50 2.29
C LEU A 227 24.59 13.18 0.97
N ILE A 228 23.62 13.63 0.16
CA ILE A 228 23.90 14.33 -1.11
C ILE A 228 24.74 15.59 -0.85
N ARG A 229 24.41 16.38 0.19
CA ARG A 229 25.18 17.59 0.55
C ARG A 229 26.59 17.27 1.03
N VAL A 230 26.82 16.16 1.73
CA VAL A 230 28.19 15.71 2.08
C VAL A 230 28.97 15.34 0.81
N MET A 231 28.42 14.48 -0.03
CA MET A 231 29.05 14.03 -1.28
C MET A 231 29.36 15.21 -2.23
N VAL A 232 28.40 16.10 -2.46
CA VAL A 232 28.57 17.23 -3.38
C VAL A 232 29.42 18.34 -2.78
N ARG A 233 29.14 18.81 -1.55
CA ARG A 233 29.83 20.00 -0.99
C ARG A 233 31.16 19.71 -0.30
N ARG A 234 31.32 18.56 0.37
CA ARG A 234 32.54 18.23 1.12
C ARG A 234 33.51 17.37 0.31
N LEU A 235 32.99 16.50 -0.56
CA LEU A 235 33.84 15.63 -1.40
C LEU A 235 34.06 16.17 -2.81
N GLY A 236 33.14 16.99 -3.33
CA GLY A 236 33.20 17.53 -4.70
C GLY A 236 32.65 16.57 -5.76
N LEU A 237 31.87 15.56 -5.36
CA LEU A 237 31.28 14.58 -6.28
C LEU A 237 30.19 15.24 -7.16
N PRO A 238 30.02 14.80 -8.43
CA PRO A 238 28.99 15.34 -9.31
C PRO A 238 27.58 14.97 -8.81
N MET A 239 26.59 15.82 -9.10
CA MET A 239 25.21 15.58 -8.66
C MET A 239 24.66 14.26 -9.21
N LEU A 240 24.99 13.94 -10.47
CA LEU A 240 24.61 12.71 -11.15
C LEU A 240 25.13 11.43 -10.47
N LEU A 241 26.15 11.49 -9.60
CA LEU A 241 26.58 10.35 -8.80
C LEU A 241 25.99 10.41 -7.39
N ALA A 242 26.06 11.58 -6.76
CA ALA A 242 25.65 11.77 -5.37
C ALA A 242 24.14 11.59 -5.16
N ALA A 243 23.30 12.12 -6.05
CA ALA A 243 21.85 12.07 -5.94
C ALA A 243 21.28 10.63 -6.00
N PRO A 244 21.55 9.81 -7.05
CA PRO A 244 21.05 8.44 -7.09
C PRO A 244 21.63 7.57 -5.98
N ALA A 245 22.94 7.64 -5.70
CA ALA A 245 23.56 6.82 -4.66
C ALA A 245 22.95 7.06 -3.27
N ALA A 246 22.79 8.34 -2.89
CA ALA A 246 22.20 8.68 -1.61
C ALA A 246 20.69 8.42 -1.54
N TRP A 247 19.92 8.77 -2.57
CA TRP A 247 18.47 8.58 -2.55
C TRP A 247 18.12 7.09 -2.53
N ILE A 248 18.66 6.29 -3.45
CA ILE A 248 18.35 4.87 -3.57
C ILE A 248 18.91 4.09 -2.38
N GLY A 249 20.07 4.48 -1.84
CA GLY A 249 20.59 3.90 -0.60
C GLY A 249 19.68 4.17 0.61
N VAL A 250 19.18 5.39 0.77
CA VAL A 250 18.24 5.74 1.86
C VAL A 250 16.87 5.10 1.65
N GLU A 251 16.40 5.03 0.40
CA GLU A 251 15.14 4.40 0.02
C GLU A 251 15.14 2.89 0.31
N TYR A 252 16.27 2.22 0.11
CA TYR A 252 16.49 0.84 0.53
C TYR A 252 16.47 0.67 2.06
N VAL A 253 17.10 1.57 2.82
CA VAL A 253 17.03 1.54 4.29
C VAL A 253 15.60 1.79 4.80
N ARG A 254 14.85 2.73 4.20
CA ARG A 254 13.40 2.93 4.43
C ARG A 254 12.59 1.66 4.13
N GLY A 255 13.01 0.92 3.11
CA GLY A 255 12.40 -0.35 2.75
C GLY A 255 12.57 -1.45 3.80
N LEU A 256 13.63 -1.40 4.62
CA LEU A 256 13.92 -2.41 5.64
C LEU A 256 13.60 -1.96 7.07
N TYR A 257 13.54 -0.64 7.33
CA TYR A 257 13.42 -0.08 8.67
C TYR A 257 12.55 1.20 8.70
N PRO A 258 11.91 1.51 9.85
CA PRO A 258 11.71 0.64 11.01
C PRO A 258 10.61 -0.41 10.76
N LEU A 259 10.44 -1.39 11.66
CA LEU A 259 9.30 -2.33 11.67
C LEU A 259 9.13 -3.11 10.36
N ASN A 260 10.20 -3.77 9.88
CA ASN A 260 10.30 -4.43 8.56
C ASN A 260 10.20 -3.50 7.34
N GLY A 261 10.03 -2.19 7.59
CA GLY A 261 10.13 -1.11 6.61
C GLY A 261 8.85 -0.88 5.79
N PHE A 262 8.90 0.13 4.92
CA PHE A 262 7.76 0.51 4.08
C PHE A 262 8.20 0.59 2.62
N GLN A 263 7.80 -0.41 1.83
CA GLN A 263 8.36 -0.68 0.50
C GLN A 263 7.53 -0.13 -0.67
N TRP A 264 6.48 0.63 -0.37
CA TRP A 264 5.73 1.38 -1.37
C TRP A 264 6.42 2.69 -1.78
N PHE A 265 6.02 3.22 -2.93
CA PHE A 265 6.50 4.49 -3.49
C PHE A 265 8.03 4.58 -3.60
N PHE A 266 8.72 3.48 -3.94
CA PHE A 266 10.09 3.60 -4.44
C PHE A 266 10.09 4.42 -5.73
N LEU A 267 11.11 5.25 -5.96
CA LEU A 267 11.12 6.18 -7.08
C LEU A 267 10.95 5.48 -8.44
N GLY A 268 11.39 4.21 -8.55
CA GLY A 268 11.16 3.35 -9.71
C GLY A 268 9.70 2.99 -9.98
N HIS A 269 8.85 2.90 -8.95
CA HIS A 269 7.43 2.53 -9.08
C HIS A 269 6.66 3.56 -9.93
N SER A 270 7.10 4.83 -9.92
CA SER A 270 6.54 5.85 -10.81
C SER A 270 6.61 5.48 -12.30
N THR A 271 7.52 4.60 -12.71
CA THR A 271 7.74 4.26 -14.12
C THR A 271 7.03 2.98 -14.59
N TYR A 272 6.21 2.33 -13.75
CA TYR A 272 5.67 0.99 -14.02
C TYR A 272 4.89 0.86 -15.35
N ARG A 273 4.29 1.95 -15.85
CA ARG A 273 3.56 2.00 -17.13
C ARG A 273 4.46 2.05 -18.38
N LEU A 274 5.76 2.32 -18.24
CA LEU A 274 6.69 2.36 -19.37
C LEU A 274 7.25 0.97 -19.67
N LEU A 275 6.46 0.14 -20.38
CA LEU A 275 6.79 -1.25 -20.67
C LEU A 275 8.23 -1.48 -21.18
N PRO A 276 8.81 -0.68 -22.11
CA PRO A 276 10.21 -0.86 -22.53
C PRO A 276 11.24 -0.40 -21.48
N MET A 277 10.88 0.49 -20.55
CA MET A 277 11.79 0.93 -19.49
C MET A 277 11.87 -0.12 -18.37
N ILE A 278 10.71 -0.65 -17.94
CA ILE A 278 10.64 -1.54 -16.77
C ILE A 278 11.40 -2.85 -16.96
N GLN A 279 11.67 -3.27 -18.21
CA GLN A 279 12.39 -4.51 -18.50
C GLN A 279 13.74 -4.62 -17.78
N VAL A 280 14.43 -3.50 -17.52
CA VAL A 280 15.70 -3.47 -16.78
C VAL A 280 15.59 -3.92 -15.31
N ALA A 281 14.36 -4.04 -14.79
CA ALA A 281 14.12 -4.54 -13.43
C ALA A 281 14.53 -6.01 -13.28
N ASP A 282 14.57 -6.80 -14.36
CA ASP A 282 15.14 -8.16 -14.34
C ASP A 282 16.67 -8.20 -14.16
N LEU A 283 17.35 -7.05 -14.22
CA LEU A 283 18.78 -6.89 -13.89
C LEU A 283 18.99 -6.21 -12.53
N THR A 284 18.11 -5.28 -12.16
CA THR A 284 18.40 -4.28 -11.12
C THR A 284 17.35 -4.18 -10.01
N GLY A 285 16.22 -4.87 -10.14
CA GLY A 285 15.00 -4.52 -9.41
C GLY A 285 14.44 -3.17 -9.87
N ALA A 286 13.32 -2.73 -9.28
CA ALA A 286 12.79 -1.38 -9.44
C ALA A 286 13.80 -0.28 -9.05
N TRP A 287 14.85 -0.62 -8.30
CA TRP A 287 15.96 0.26 -7.92
C TRP A 287 16.65 0.91 -9.13
N GLY A 288 16.85 0.17 -10.24
CA GLY A 288 17.46 0.72 -11.46
C GLY A 288 16.62 1.79 -12.13
N LEU A 289 15.29 1.62 -12.10
CA LEU A 289 14.32 2.62 -12.55
C LEU A 289 14.41 3.90 -11.69
N GLY A 290 14.51 3.73 -10.37
CA GLY A 290 14.75 4.85 -9.44
C GLY A 290 16.06 5.60 -9.73
N VAL A 291 17.15 4.88 -10.07
CA VAL A 291 18.42 5.50 -10.50
C VAL A 291 18.22 6.34 -11.77
N LEU A 292 17.51 5.84 -12.78
CA LEU A 292 17.25 6.58 -14.03
C LEU A 292 16.45 7.87 -13.80
N VAL A 293 15.38 7.80 -13.00
CA VAL A 293 14.55 8.97 -12.65
C VAL A 293 15.37 9.99 -11.86
N MET A 294 16.18 9.56 -10.88
CA MET A 294 17.04 10.46 -10.12
C MET A 294 18.17 11.07 -10.96
N LEU A 295 18.75 10.33 -11.91
CA LEU A 295 19.74 10.83 -12.86
C LEU A 295 19.17 11.98 -13.71
N ALA A 296 17.94 11.85 -14.20
CA ALA A 296 17.27 12.90 -14.96
C ALA A 296 17.04 14.16 -14.11
N ASN A 297 16.52 14.01 -12.89
CA ASN A 297 16.36 15.12 -11.94
C ASN A 297 17.70 15.84 -11.65
N ALA A 298 18.77 15.09 -11.39
CA ALA A 298 20.10 15.63 -11.14
C ALA A 298 20.68 16.39 -12.35
N TRP A 299 20.44 15.88 -13.56
CA TRP A 299 20.84 16.52 -14.81
C TRP A 299 20.05 17.80 -15.11
N LEU A 300 18.73 17.81 -14.89
CA LEU A 300 17.89 19.00 -15.03
C LEU A 300 18.37 20.13 -14.10
N VAL A 301 18.75 19.82 -12.85
CA VAL A 301 19.37 20.82 -11.95
C VAL A 301 20.65 21.40 -12.54
N GLU A 302 21.53 20.57 -13.11
CA GLU A 302 22.75 21.07 -13.75
C GLU A 302 22.51 21.86 -15.04
N LEU A 303 21.38 21.64 -15.73
CA LEU A 303 20.93 22.48 -16.84
C LEU A 303 20.40 23.84 -16.37
N ILE A 304 19.69 23.88 -15.23
CA ILE A 304 19.08 25.09 -14.66
C ILE A 304 20.11 25.96 -13.94
N GLU A 305 21.01 25.36 -13.15
CA GLU A 305 22.04 26.03 -12.36
C GLU A 305 23.30 26.39 -13.15
N ARG A 306 23.29 26.27 -14.49
CA ARG A 306 24.34 26.83 -15.36
C ARG A 306 24.59 28.29 -14.96
N PRO A 307 25.85 28.75 -14.84
CA PRO A 307 26.12 30.14 -14.54
C PRO A 307 25.45 31.07 -15.57
N ARG A 308 24.42 31.80 -15.12
CA ARG A 308 23.98 33.04 -15.79
C ARG A 308 25.01 34.17 -15.60
N THR A 309 26.01 33.93 -14.76
CA THR A 309 27.10 34.82 -14.37
C THR A 309 28.42 34.39 -15.01
N ALA A 310 28.56 34.73 -16.29
CA ALA A 310 29.80 35.15 -16.90
C ALA A 310 29.40 36.05 -18.07
N GLU A 311 30.09 37.18 -18.24
CA GLU A 311 29.91 38.05 -19.40
C GLU A 311 30.08 37.21 -20.66
N ALA A 312 29.02 37.04 -21.45
CA ALA A 312 29.07 36.15 -22.58
C ALA A 312 29.96 36.78 -23.67
N PRO A 313 31.10 36.15 -24.06
CA PRO A 313 31.80 36.56 -25.25
C PRO A 313 30.84 36.48 -26.44
N LYS A 314 30.91 37.45 -27.36
CA LYS A 314 30.07 37.51 -28.56
C LYS A 314 30.42 36.37 -29.53
N GLY A 315 30.03 35.14 -29.19
CA GLY A 315 30.34 33.93 -29.94
C GLY A 315 29.73 32.70 -29.29
N GLY A 316 28.63 32.21 -29.85
CA GLY A 316 27.94 30.92 -29.61
C GLY A 316 28.16 30.22 -28.26
N ARG A 317 27.11 30.17 -27.42
CA ARG A 317 27.03 29.39 -26.15
C ARG A 317 27.30 27.88 -26.34
N ARG A 318 28.54 27.47 -26.53
CA ARG A 318 28.93 26.05 -26.51
C ARG A 318 28.81 25.50 -25.08
N PRO A 319 28.18 24.34 -24.88
CA PRO A 319 28.12 23.71 -23.56
C PRO A 319 29.53 23.35 -23.07
N THR A 320 29.77 23.45 -21.76
CA THR A 320 31.06 23.04 -21.18
C THR A 320 31.28 21.54 -21.39
N ARG A 321 32.53 21.11 -21.60
CA ARG A 321 32.87 19.69 -21.86
C ARG A 321 32.29 18.76 -20.79
N GLY A 322 32.33 19.16 -19.52
CA GLY A 322 31.74 18.40 -18.41
C GLY A 322 30.22 18.24 -18.52
N LEU A 323 29.50 19.25 -18.99
CA LEU A 323 28.05 19.15 -19.16
C LEU A 323 27.66 18.31 -20.39
N VAL A 324 28.46 18.34 -21.47
CA VAL A 324 28.29 17.42 -22.61
C VAL A 324 28.44 15.98 -22.15
N VAL A 325 29.52 15.66 -21.42
CA VAL A 325 29.75 14.31 -20.87
C VAL A 325 28.61 13.87 -19.96
N ARG A 326 28.15 14.72 -19.04
CA ARG A 326 27.04 14.39 -18.12
C ARG A 326 25.70 14.22 -18.84
N SER A 327 25.43 15.02 -19.86
CA SER A 327 24.23 14.86 -20.71
C SER A 327 24.30 13.57 -21.52
N ALA A 328 25.48 13.21 -22.04
CA ALA A 328 25.70 11.94 -22.73
C ALA A 328 25.52 10.74 -21.80
N VAL A 329 26.01 10.80 -20.54
CA VAL A 329 25.79 9.73 -19.55
C VAL A 329 24.30 9.48 -19.31
N VAL A 330 23.49 10.52 -19.11
CA VAL A 330 22.04 10.37 -18.89
C VAL A 330 21.33 9.89 -20.15
N ALA A 331 21.67 10.46 -21.32
CA ALA A 331 21.10 10.02 -22.59
C ALA A 331 21.42 8.55 -22.89
N VAL A 332 22.66 8.12 -22.65
CA VAL A 332 23.08 6.71 -22.82
C VAL A 332 22.36 5.81 -21.83
N ALA A 333 22.24 6.17 -20.55
CA ALA A 333 21.56 5.34 -19.55
C ALA A 333 20.06 5.14 -19.86
N VAL A 334 19.37 6.21 -20.28
CA VAL A 334 17.96 6.14 -20.69
C VAL A 334 17.82 5.36 -22.00
N ALA A 335 18.66 5.64 -23.01
CA ALA A 335 18.61 4.94 -24.29
C ALA A 335 18.98 3.45 -24.17
N SER A 336 19.94 3.09 -23.32
CA SER A 336 20.31 1.68 -23.10
C SER A 336 19.20 0.91 -22.39
N SER A 337 18.49 1.53 -21.43
CA SER A 337 17.34 0.91 -20.77
C SER A 337 16.20 0.66 -21.77
N LEU A 338 15.84 1.67 -22.57
CA LEU A 338 14.81 1.55 -23.61
C LEU A 338 15.18 0.54 -24.70
N ALA A 339 16.45 0.52 -25.14
CA ALA A 339 16.94 -0.44 -26.13
C ALA A 339 16.97 -1.87 -25.58
N TYR A 340 17.42 -2.05 -24.33
CA TYR A 340 17.38 -3.34 -23.64
C TYR A 340 15.95 -3.87 -23.58
N GLY A 341 14.99 -3.05 -23.16
CA GLY A 341 13.60 -3.49 -23.09
C GLY A 341 12.95 -3.73 -24.45
N ALA A 342 13.25 -2.93 -25.47
CA ALA A 342 12.81 -3.21 -26.84
C ALA A 342 13.31 -4.59 -27.32
N VAL A 343 14.57 -4.94 -27.03
CA VAL A 343 15.13 -6.26 -27.30
C VAL A 343 14.43 -7.35 -26.48
N ARG A 344 14.26 -7.19 -25.15
CA ARG A 344 13.58 -8.17 -24.28
C ARG A 344 12.13 -8.42 -24.69
N LEU A 345 11.40 -7.39 -25.11
CA LEU A 345 10.01 -7.47 -25.56
C LEU A 345 9.89 -8.15 -26.94
N SER A 346 10.71 -7.76 -27.92
CA SER A 346 10.69 -8.36 -29.27
C SER A 346 11.10 -9.84 -29.28
N GLY A 347 12.05 -10.20 -28.41
CA GLY A 347 12.51 -11.58 -28.19
C GLY A 347 11.62 -12.40 -27.25
N ALA A 348 10.56 -11.83 -26.66
CA ALA A 348 9.69 -12.57 -25.75
C ALA A 348 8.95 -13.70 -26.49
N ARG A 349 9.05 -14.92 -25.95
CA ARG A 349 8.24 -16.08 -26.30
C ARG A 349 7.76 -16.65 -24.97
N PHE A 350 6.47 -16.95 -24.90
CA PHE A 350 5.86 -17.53 -23.72
C PHE A 350 5.43 -18.96 -24.05
N GLU A 351 5.42 -19.80 -23.03
CA GLU A 351 4.95 -21.18 -23.09
C GLU A 351 3.52 -21.25 -22.51
N GLU A 352 2.77 -22.28 -22.87
CA GLU A 352 1.42 -22.50 -22.36
C GLU A 352 1.50 -22.98 -20.90
N GLY A 353 0.84 -22.25 -20.00
CA GLY A 353 0.72 -22.56 -18.57
C GLY A 353 -0.68 -22.98 -18.16
N PRO A 354 -0.95 -23.04 -16.84
CA PRO A 354 -2.25 -23.42 -16.32
C PRO A 354 -3.35 -22.41 -16.69
N ARG A 355 -4.57 -22.92 -16.86
CA ARG A 355 -5.79 -22.11 -16.83
C ARG A 355 -6.25 -21.89 -15.39
N LEU A 356 -6.26 -20.64 -14.95
CA LEU A 356 -6.67 -20.27 -13.59
C LEU A 356 -8.02 -19.58 -13.59
N ALA A 357 -8.90 -19.90 -12.64
CA ALA A 357 -10.08 -19.12 -12.35
C ALA A 357 -9.87 -18.30 -11.06
N LEU A 358 -9.72 -16.99 -11.21
CA LEU A 358 -9.49 -16.06 -10.11
C LEU A 358 -10.85 -15.55 -9.61
N ILE A 359 -11.22 -15.90 -8.38
CA ILE A 359 -12.50 -15.53 -7.78
C ILE A 359 -12.41 -14.14 -7.15
N GLN A 360 -13.39 -13.28 -7.43
CA GLN A 360 -13.52 -11.95 -6.82
C GLN A 360 -14.93 -11.76 -6.27
N SER A 361 -15.08 -11.60 -4.96
CA SER A 361 -16.37 -11.67 -4.26
C SER A 361 -16.93 -10.31 -3.79
N ASP A 362 -16.13 -9.26 -3.80
CA ASP A 362 -16.44 -7.87 -3.41
C ASP A 362 -17.14 -7.69 -2.05
N ILE A 363 -16.85 -8.60 -1.12
CA ILE A 363 -17.47 -8.66 0.20
C ILE A 363 -16.93 -7.51 1.07
N PRO A 364 -17.80 -6.62 1.60
CA PRO A 364 -17.38 -5.47 2.39
C PRO A 364 -16.51 -5.84 3.60
N GLN A 365 -15.42 -5.10 3.80
CA GLN A 365 -14.54 -5.25 4.96
C GLN A 365 -14.86 -4.16 5.98
N VAL A 366 -15.18 -4.56 7.22
CA VAL A 366 -15.55 -3.66 8.31
C VAL A 366 -15.00 -4.20 9.63
N PHE A 367 -14.39 -3.35 10.45
CA PHE A 367 -13.96 -3.72 11.80
C PHE A 367 -15.18 -3.94 12.70
N GLY A 368 -15.18 -5.02 13.48
CA GLY A 368 -16.23 -5.31 14.47
C GLY A 368 -17.50 -5.95 13.93
N GLY A 369 -17.54 -6.38 12.66
CA GLY A 369 -18.62 -7.20 12.10
C GLY A 369 -18.50 -7.41 10.59
N GLY A 370 -18.50 -8.67 10.15
CA GLY A 370 -18.60 -9.05 8.74
C GLY A 370 -20.02 -9.44 8.32
N PRO A 371 -20.25 -9.77 7.04
CA PRO A 371 -21.48 -10.44 6.61
C PRO A 371 -21.57 -11.86 7.21
N ASP A 372 -22.77 -12.43 7.18
CA ASP A 372 -23.03 -13.75 7.75
C ASP A 372 -22.18 -14.83 7.05
N SER A 373 -21.61 -15.77 7.81
CA SER A 373 -20.75 -16.82 7.24
C SER A 373 -21.45 -17.65 6.16
N ARG A 374 -22.78 -17.82 6.23
CA ARG A 374 -23.56 -18.51 5.20
C ARG A 374 -23.68 -17.66 3.93
N GLU A 375 -23.86 -16.34 4.06
CA GLU A 375 -23.87 -15.41 2.91
C GLU A 375 -22.52 -15.42 2.18
N VAL A 376 -21.41 -15.46 2.93
CA VAL A 376 -20.05 -15.62 2.38
C VAL A 376 -19.94 -16.95 1.62
N LEU A 377 -20.30 -18.08 2.25
CA LEU A 377 -20.22 -19.40 1.63
C LEU A 377 -21.13 -19.54 0.40
N ASP A 378 -22.38 -19.07 0.47
CA ASP A 378 -23.30 -19.08 -0.68
C ASP A 378 -22.75 -18.25 -1.84
N THR A 379 -22.05 -17.15 -1.55
CA THR A 379 -21.41 -16.30 -2.57
C THR A 379 -20.24 -17.01 -3.23
N PHE A 380 -19.33 -17.59 -2.44
CA PHE A 380 -18.23 -18.37 -3.00
C PHE A 380 -18.70 -19.61 -3.76
N ARG A 381 -19.75 -20.30 -3.28
CA ARG A 381 -20.34 -21.43 -4.01
C ARG A 381 -20.83 -21.01 -5.40
N ARG A 382 -21.61 -19.92 -5.49
CA ARG A 382 -22.08 -19.38 -6.79
C ARG A 382 -20.92 -19.00 -7.72
N LEU A 383 -19.82 -18.46 -7.17
CA LEU A 383 -18.66 -18.06 -7.96
C LEU A 383 -17.81 -19.26 -8.43
N VAL A 384 -17.65 -20.28 -7.59
CA VAL A 384 -17.02 -21.55 -7.97
C VAL A 384 -17.86 -22.26 -9.05
N ASP A 385 -19.18 -22.37 -8.86
CA ASP A 385 -20.08 -22.98 -9.85
C ASP A 385 -20.01 -22.24 -11.22
N ARG A 386 -19.82 -20.91 -11.21
CA ARG A 386 -19.56 -20.12 -12.43
C ARG A 386 -18.18 -20.40 -13.02
N ALA A 387 -17.14 -20.46 -12.20
CA ALA A 387 -15.76 -20.72 -12.65
C ALA A 387 -15.61 -22.05 -13.38
N LEU A 388 -16.29 -23.10 -12.91
CA LEU A 388 -16.22 -24.44 -13.49
C LEU A 388 -16.77 -24.52 -14.93
N ALA A 389 -17.56 -23.54 -15.38
CA ALA A 389 -18.05 -23.48 -16.76
C ALA A 389 -16.91 -23.34 -17.79
N ASP A 390 -15.84 -22.63 -17.44
CA ASP A 390 -14.69 -22.37 -18.33
C ASP A 390 -13.60 -23.46 -18.25
N ARG A 391 -13.79 -24.45 -17.36
CA ARG A 391 -12.90 -25.60 -17.09
C ARG A 391 -11.46 -25.18 -16.72
N PRO A 392 -11.27 -24.48 -15.60
CA PRO A 392 -9.94 -24.15 -15.09
C PRO A 392 -9.19 -25.40 -14.59
N ASP A 393 -7.86 -25.35 -14.61
CA ASP A 393 -6.99 -26.33 -13.96
C ASP A 393 -6.92 -26.11 -12.44
N VAL A 394 -7.05 -24.85 -11.99
CA VAL A 394 -7.07 -24.47 -10.56
C VAL A 394 -8.02 -23.29 -10.33
N VAL A 395 -8.81 -23.35 -9.26
CA VAL A 395 -9.63 -22.22 -8.76
C VAL A 395 -8.89 -21.52 -7.62
N VAL A 396 -8.70 -20.20 -7.70
CA VAL A 396 -7.93 -19.40 -6.72
C VAL A 396 -8.85 -18.40 -6.04
N TRP A 397 -8.90 -18.45 -4.70
CA TRP A 397 -9.68 -17.52 -3.88
C TRP A 397 -8.80 -16.39 -3.31
N PRO A 398 -9.39 -15.25 -2.93
CA PRO A 398 -8.65 -14.17 -2.27
C PRO A 398 -8.25 -14.47 -0.82
N GLU A 399 -7.41 -13.59 -0.26
CA GLU A 399 -6.94 -13.60 1.14
C GLU A 399 -8.10 -13.64 2.15
N THR A 400 -8.04 -14.60 3.08
CA THR A 400 -8.92 -14.70 4.27
C THR A 400 -10.42 -14.61 3.93
N MET A 401 -10.84 -15.17 2.79
CA MET A 401 -12.24 -15.13 2.36
C MET A 401 -13.08 -16.35 2.74
N PHE A 402 -12.45 -17.45 3.16
CA PHE A 402 -13.19 -18.52 3.81
C PHE A 402 -13.50 -18.13 5.27
N PRO A 403 -14.78 -18.15 5.71
CA PRO A 403 -15.20 -17.47 6.94
C PRO A 403 -14.92 -18.23 8.25
N TYR A 404 -14.27 -19.39 8.19
CA TYR A 404 -13.92 -20.20 9.36
C TYR A 404 -12.42 -20.52 9.40
N GLY A 405 -11.90 -20.83 10.59
CA GLY A 405 -10.50 -21.20 10.75
C GLY A 405 -10.18 -22.61 10.26
N TRP A 406 -8.99 -22.80 9.69
CA TRP A 406 -8.39 -24.12 9.49
C TRP A 406 -7.65 -24.55 10.76
N PHE A 407 -8.27 -25.42 11.57
CA PHE A 407 -7.66 -25.95 12.77
C PHE A 407 -6.87 -27.21 12.43
N ASP A 408 -5.57 -27.22 12.67
CA ASP A 408 -4.70 -28.38 12.50
C ASP A 408 -4.01 -28.74 13.82
N ARG A 409 -3.99 -30.03 14.15
CA ARG A 409 -3.46 -30.55 15.41
C ARG A 409 -2.38 -31.56 15.09
N SER A 410 -1.16 -31.26 15.54
CA SER A 410 -0.02 -32.17 15.39
C SER A 410 -0.35 -33.55 15.99
N PRO A 411 -0.07 -34.66 15.28
CA PRO A 411 -0.35 -36.03 15.76
C PRO A 411 0.32 -36.38 17.11
N GLY A 412 1.37 -35.66 17.49
CA GLY A 412 2.08 -35.86 18.77
C GLY A 412 1.53 -35.05 19.96
N LEU A 413 0.50 -34.21 19.77
CA LEU A 413 -0.04 -33.35 20.83
C LEU A 413 -1.11 -34.10 21.66
N SER A 414 -0.97 -34.15 22.99
CA SER A 414 -1.97 -34.76 23.85
C SER A 414 -3.26 -33.92 23.96
N ASP A 415 -4.38 -34.55 24.33
CA ASP A 415 -5.67 -33.85 24.49
C ASP A 415 -5.59 -32.75 25.56
N ALA A 416 -4.86 -32.99 26.65
CA ALA A 416 -4.63 -32.01 27.71
C ALA A 416 -3.76 -30.83 27.25
N GLU A 417 -2.77 -31.06 26.38
CA GLU A 417 -2.00 -29.98 25.78
C GLU A 417 -2.82 -29.17 24.78
N PHE A 418 -3.58 -29.86 23.93
CA PHE A 418 -4.50 -29.23 23.00
C PHE A 418 -5.52 -28.35 23.74
N ALA A 419 -6.17 -28.86 24.79
CA ALA A 419 -7.12 -28.10 25.60
C ALA A 419 -6.51 -26.81 26.19
N ARG A 420 -5.30 -26.88 26.77
CA ARG A 420 -4.59 -25.68 27.28
C ARG A 420 -4.25 -24.68 26.19
N GLN A 421 -3.91 -25.15 24.98
CA GLN A 421 -3.62 -24.27 23.85
C GLN A 421 -4.87 -23.63 23.25
N VAL A 422 -6.00 -24.34 23.27
CA VAL A 422 -7.32 -23.79 22.92
C VAL A 422 -7.71 -22.71 23.94
N GLU A 423 -7.64 -22.98 25.24
CA GLU A 423 -7.92 -22.00 26.30
C GLU A 423 -7.03 -20.75 26.18
N ALA A 424 -5.76 -20.90 25.77
CA ALA A 424 -4.83 -19.79 25.58
C ALA A 424 -5.12 -18.93 24.33
N LEU A 425 -5.67 -19.51 23.25
CA LEU A 425 -6.05 -18.77 22.04
C LEU A 425 -7.50 -18.26 22.06
N PHE A 426 -8.37 -19.00 22.72
CA PHE A 426 -9.83 -18.86 22.71
C PHE A 426 -10.38 -19.16 24.12
N PRO A 427 -10.26 -18.22 25.08
CA PRO A 427 -10.61 -18.47 26.49
C PRO A 427 -12.06 -18.93 26.73
N ASP A 428 -12.99 -18.51 25.87
CA ASP A 428 -14.41 -18.86 25.95
C ASP A 428 -14.80 -20.11 25.14
N ALA A 429 -13.85 -20.77 24.47
CA ALA A 429 -14.12 -21.92 23.60
C ALA A 429 -14.01 -23.26 24.33
N ASP A 430 -14.95 -24.16 24.03
CA ASP A 430 -14.91 -25.56 24.43
C ASP A 430 -13.95 -26.33 23.50
N PRO A 431 -12.87 -26.97 24.01
CA PRO A 431 -11.89 -27.64 23.16
C PRO A 431 -12.43 -28.84 22.38
N GLU A 432 -13.40 -29.57 22.93
CA GLU A 432 -13.99 -30.73 22.24
C GLU A 432 -14.83 -30.23 21.05
N ARG A 433 -15.69 -29.22 21.29
CA ARG A 433 -16.47 -28.59 20.21
C ARG A 433 -15.60 -27.92 19.16
N LEU A 434 -14.46 -27.33 19.54
CA LEU A 434 -13.54 -26.72 18.57
C LEU A 434 -12.87 -27.79 17.70
N ALA A 435 -12.56 -28.97 18.27
CA ALA A 435 -12.05 -30.09 17.48
C ALA A 435 -13.11 -30.67 16.53
N GLU A 436 -14.36 -30.83 16.98
CA GLU A 436 -15.49 -31.23 16.13
C GLU A 436 -15.71 -30.23 14.98
N PHE A 437 -15.83 -28.93 15.30
CA PHE A 437 -15.98 -27.85 14.32
C PHE A 437 -14.81 -27.78 13.33
N GLY A 438 -13.58 -28.00 13.80
CA GLY A 438 -12.42 -28.11 12.92
C GLY A 438 -12.53 -29.30 11.95
N GLY A 439 -13.04 -30.44 12.42
CA GLY A 439 -13.36 -31.58 11.56
C GLY A 439 -14.40 -31.25 10.49
N ASP A 440 -15.51 -30.61 10.88
CA ASP A 440 -16.56 -30.17 9.96
C ASP A 440 -16.06 -29.18 8.91
N VAL A 441 -15.20 -28.23 9.29
CA VAL A 441 -14.57 -27.27 8.35
C VAL A 441 -13.69 -27.96 7.32
N ARG A 442 -12.86 -28.93 7.74
CA ARG A 442 -12.05 -29.73 6.80
C ARG A 442 -12.95 -30.52 5.85
N ALA A 443 -13.95 -31.23 6.39
CA ALA A 443 -14.88 -32.02 5.60
C ALA A 443 -15.65 -31.15 4.58
N LEU A 444 -16.06 -29.94 4.97
CA LEU A 444 -16.72 -28.98 4.09
C LEU A 444 -15.80 -28.60 2.91
N LEU A 445 -14.56 -28.18 3.18
CA LEU A 445 -13.61 -27.76 2.15
C LEU A 445 -13.20 -28.90 1.20
N HIS A 446 -12.89 -30.08 1.73
CA HIS A 446 -12.63 -31.26 0.89
C HIS A 446 -13.86 -31.61 0.03
N SER A 447 -15.07 -31.58 0.60
CA SER A 447 -16.28 -31.86 -0.18
C SER A 447 -16.51 -30.86 -1.32
N TRP A 448 -16.03 -29.61 -1.21
CA TRP A 448 -16.13 -28.62 -2.28
C TRP A 448 -15.14 -28.90 -3.40
N ALA A 449 -13.88 -29.22 -3.07
CA ALA A 449 -12.90 -29.66 -4.06
C ALA A 449 -13.34 -30.94 -4.79
N ASP A 450 -13.87 -31.92 -4.04
CA ASP A 450 -14.41 -33.17 -4.58
C ASP A 450 -15.63 -32.95 -5.50
N GLN A 451 -16.56 -32.07 -5.12
CA GLN A 451 -17.73 -31.71 -5.95
C GLN A 451 -17.34 -30.92 -7.20
N ALA A 452 -16.34 -30.04 -7.08
CA ALA A 452 -15.82 -29.24 -8.19
C ALA A 452 -15.03 -30.11 -9.20
N GLY A 453 -14.33 -31.14 -8.71
CA GLY A 453 -13.44 -31.97 -9.52
C GLY A 453 -12.17 -31.23 -9.97
N VAL A 454 -11.88 -30.07 -9.40
CA VAL A 454 -10.76 -29.18 -9.74
C VAL A 454 -10.04 -28.75 -8.44
N PRO A 455 -8.69 -28.72 -8.40
CA PRO A 455 -7.93 -28.16 -7.29
C PRO A 455 -8.32 -26.73 -6.91
N MET A 456 -8.30 -26.43 -5.61
CA MET A 456 -8.69 -25.14 -5.06
C MET A 456 -7.59 -24.59 -4.16
N ILE A 457 -7.15 -23.36 -4.41
CA ILE A 457 -6.25 -22.60 -3.53
C ILE A 457 -7.08 -21.55 -2.78
N VAL A 458 -7.26 -21.76 -1.48
CA VAL A 458 -8.19 -21.01 -0.62
C VAL A 458 -7.43 -20.13 0.36
N GLY A 459 -7.73 -18.83 0.38
CA GLY A 459 -7.26 -17.90 1.42
C GLY A 459 -8.07 -18.04 2.71
N ILE A 460 -7.39 -18.42 3.80
CA ILE A 460 -7.99 -18.85 5.06
C ILE A 460 -7.07 -18.52 6.25
N ASN A 461 -7.63 -18.33 7.44
CA ASN A 461 -6.82 -18.26 8.67
C ASN A 461 -6.57 -19.67 9.21
N SER A 462 -5.32 -20.03 9.50
CA SER A 462 -4.96 -21.33 10.11
C SER A 462 -4.55 -21.20 11.57
N TYR A 463 -4.91 -22.21 12.36
CA TYR A 463 -4.61 -22.34 13.77
C TYR A 463 -3.92 -23.68 13.98
N LEU A 464 -2.61 -23.65 14.22
CA LEU A 464 -1.77 -24.85 14.25
C LEU A 464 -1.38 -25.14 15.70
N PHE A 465 -1.88 -26.25 16.24
CA PHE A 465 -1.62 -26.71 17.60
C PHE A 465 -0.47 -27.73 17.59
N ARG A 466 0.66 -27.36 18.19
CA ARG A 466 1.92 -28.14 18.14
C ARG A 466 2.55 -28.24 19.53
N PRO A 467 3.42 -29.23 19.82
CA PRO A 467 4.09 -29.34 21.12
C PRO A 467 4.87 -28.09 21.54
N GLU A 468 5.39 -27.32 20.58
CA GLU A 468 6.13 -26.07 20.79
C GLU A 468 5.23 -24.91 21.22
N GLY A 469 3.91 -25.02 21.00
CA GLY A 469 2.91 -23.99 21.24
C GLY A 469 1.90 -23.87 20.08
N PRO A 470 0.79 -23.14 20.29
CA PRO A 470 -0.14 -22.82 19.23
C PRO A 470 0.41 -21.66 18.37
N SER A 471 0.01 -21.61 17.10
CA SER A 471 0.36 -20.52 16.18
C SER A 471 -0.80 -20.18 15.25
N ARG A 472 -0.91 -18.91 14.84
CA ARG A 472 -1.98 -18.35 14.00
C ARG A 472 -1.42 -17.79 12.72
N HIS A 473 -1.91 -18.21 11.57
CA HIS A 473 -1.38 -17.79 10.27
C HIS A 473 -2.48 -17.31 9.34
N ASN A 474 -2.15 -16.33 8.50
CA ASN A 474 -2.86 -16.04 7.26
C ASN A 474 -2.29 -16.98 6.18
N THR A 475 -3.14 -17.79 5.55
CA THR A 475 -2.74 -19.00 4.81
C THR A 475 -3.37 -19.07 3.43
N ALA A 476 -2.58 -19.48 2.44
CA ALA A 476 -3.07 -20.04 1.19
C ALA A 476 -3.04 -21.58 1.31
N LEU A 477 -4.21 -22.21 1.30
CA LEU A 477 -4.39 -23.65 1.47
C LEU A 477 -4.77 -24.29 0.12
N LEU A 478 -3.96 -25.23 -0.35
CA LEU A 478 -4.25 -26.04 -1.53
C LEU A 478 -4.99 -27.33 -1.13
N LEU A 479 -6.19 -27.49 -1.68
CA LEU A 479 -7.01 -28.70 -1.61
C LEU A 479 -7.07 -29.35 -2.99
N GLU A 480 -6.89 -30.66 -3.07
CA GLU A 480 -6.97 -31.43 -4.32
C GLU A 480 -8.14 -32.43 -4.26
N PRO A 481 -8.90 -32.62 -5.36
CA PRO A 481 -10.00 -33.58 -5.40
C PRO A 481 -9.54 -35.02 -5.10
N GLY A 482 -10.26 -35.71 -4.22
CA GLY A 482 -9.98 -37.08 -3.80
C GLY A 482 -8.74 -37.24 -2.92
N ARG A 483 -8.19 -36.16 -2.36
CA ARG A 483 -7.00 -36.18 -1.47
C ARG A 483 -7.30 -35.51 -0.13
N GLU A 484 -7.03 -36.23 0.95
CA GLU A 484 -7.05 -35.67 2.32
C GLU A 484 -5.80 -34.83 2.63
N ALA A 485 -4.67 -35.12 1.98
CA ALA A 485 -3.43 -34.38 2.19
C ALA A 485 -3.52 -32.99 1.53
N THR A 486 -3.28 -31.94 2.30
CA THR A 486 -3.26 -30.54 1.85
C THR A 486 -1.84 -29.98 1.84
N GLN A 487 -1.61 -28.97 1.00
CA GLN A 487 -0.39 -28.14 1.05
C GLN A 487 -0.76 -26.74 1.53
N SER A 488 0.13 -26.06 2.25
CA SER A 488 -0.13 -24.71 2.77
C SER A 488 1.07 -23.80 2.66
N TYR A 489 0.81 -22.55 2.29
CA TYR A 489 1.72 -21.43 2.44
C TYR A 489 1.19 -20.50 3.53
N HIS A 490 2.02 -20.17 4.50
CA HIS A 490 1.71 -19.20 5.55
C HIS A 490 2.45 -17.88 5.27
N LYS A 491 1.71 -16.76 5.30
CA LYS A 491 2.20 -15.40 5.07
C LYS A 491 3.45 -15.12 5.91
N ARG A 492 4.55 -14.71 5.27
CA ARG A 492 5.86 -14.54 5.93
C ARG A 492 6.11 -13.11 6.36
N HIS A 493 5.60 -12.12 5.62
CA HIS A 493 5.75 -10.69 5.94
C HIS A 493 4.39 -10.09 6.33
N LEU A 494 4.17 -10.03 7.64
CA LEU A 494 2.94 -9.52 8.24
C LEU A 494 2.87 -7.99 8.20
N VAL A 495 1.66 -7.45 8.05
CA VAL A 495 1.38 -6.02 8.05
C VAL A 495 1.43 -5.45 9.48
N PRO A 496 2.36 -4.52 9.81
CA PRO A 496 2.41 -3.87 11.11
C PRO A 496 1.12 -3.08 11.37
N PHE A 497 0.56 -3.18 12.58
CA PHE A 497 -0.72 -2.58 12.99
C PHE A 497 -1.96 -3.10 12.24
N GLY A 498 -1.84 -4.15 11.42
CA GLY A 498 -2.96 -4.86 10.81
C GLY A 498 -3.03 -6.33 11.25
N GLU A 499 -1.89 -7.03 11.23
CA GLU A 499 -1.78 -8.46 11.54
C GLU A 499 -1.03 -8.74 12.86
N TYR A 500 -0.28 -7.76 13.35
CA TYR A 500 0.33 -7.75 14.68
C TYR A 500 0.51 -6.30 15.17
N VAL A 501 0.60 -6.07 16.49
CA VAL A 501 0.89 -4.73 17.06
C VAL A 501 2.36 -4.67 17.51
N PRO A 502 3.25 -3.97 16.78
CA PRO A 502 4.66 -3.90 17.14
C PRO A 502 4.89 -3.21 18.49
N LEU A 503 5.84 -3.74 19.26
CA LEU A 503 6.31 -3.18 20.54
C LEU A 503 5.26 -3.06 21.66
N VAL A 504 4.05 -3.60 21.49
CA VAL A 504 2.93 -3.41 22.44
C VAL A 504 3.26 -3.82 23.88
N GLU A 505 3.99 -4.92 24.05
CA GLU A 505 4.47 -5.40 25.36
C GLU A 505 5.41 -4.41 26.06
N THR A 506 6.14 -3.59 25.30
CA THR A 506 7.14 -2.64 25.81
C THR A 506 6.63 -1.20 25.87
N VAL A 507 5.69 -0.83 25.00
CA VAL A 507 5.09 0.50 24.92
C VAL A 507 3.57 0.38 24.70
N PRO A 508 2.78 0.05 25.74
CA PRO A 508 1.34 -0.17 25.58
C PRO A 508 0.55 1.02 25.00
N MET A 509 1.08 2.24 25.15
CA MET A 509 0.53 3.46 24.54
C MET A 509 0.41 3.39 23.01
N VAL A 510 1.16 2.49 22.35
CA VAL A 510 1.04 2.22 20.91
C VAL A 510 -0.39 1.81 20.51
N LEU A 511 -1.18 1.20 21.40
CA LEU A 511 -2.58 0.86 21.13
C LEU A 511 -3.47 2.08 20.84
N ALA A 512 -3.12 3.26 21.35
CA ALA A 512 -3.82 4.51 21.03
C ALA A 512 -3.63 4.97 19.56
N LEU A 513 -2.85 4.24 18.76
CA LEU A 513 -2.66 4.44 17.32
C LEU A 513 -3.42 3.40 16.47
N THR A 514 -4.20 2.50 17.09
CA THR A 514 -4.85 1.37 16.43
C THR A 514 -6.36 1.32 16.72
N PRO A 515 -7.17 0.63 15.89
CA PRO A 515 -8.58 0.37 16.18
C PRO A 515 -8.83 -0.68 17.28
N PHE A 516 -7.77 -1.29 17.85
CA PHE A 516 -7.90 -2.49 18.66
C PHE A 516 -8.00 -2.21 20.17
N GLU A 517 -8.91 -2.94 20.82
CA GLU A 517 -8.90 -3.11 22.26
C GLU A 517 -7.83 -4.13 22.67
N ALA A 518 -7.34 -4.07 23.90
CA ALA A 518 -6.23 -4.92 24.38
C ALA A 518 -6.54 -6.42 24.26
N ASP A 519 -7.80 -6.82 24.48
CA ASP A 519 -8.22 -8.22 24.45
C ASP A 519 -8.54 -8.71 23.01
N HIS A 520 -8.53 -7.81 22.02
CA HIS A 520 -8.92 -8.07 20.63
C HIS A 520 -7.83 -7.65 19.61
N MET A 521 -6.56 -7.63 20.05
CA MET A 521 -5.43 -7.29 19.18
C MET A 521 -5.17 -8.35 18.11
N PRO A 522 -4.81 -7.97 16.87
CA PRO A 522 -4.29 -8.91 15.89
C PRO A 522 -2.92 -9.40 16.36
N ASN A 523 -2.69 -10.70 16.23
CA ASN A 523 -1.50 -11.37 16.73
C ASN A 523 -1.26 -12.66 15.92
N LEU A 524 -1.05 -12.47 14.62
CA LEU A 524 -0.63 -13.53 13.71
C LEU A 524 0.88 -13.77 13.81
N ASP A 525 1.27 -15.02 13.55
CA ASP A 525 2.64 -15.49 13.50
C ASP A 525 3.14 -15.54 12.04
N PRO A 526 4.39 -15.16 11.76
CA PRO A 526 4.95 -15.25 10.41
C PRO A 526 5.20 -16.72 10.02
N GLY A 527 4.93 -17.05 8.77
CA GLY A 527 5.18 -18.37 8.20
C GLY A 527 6.66 -18.73 8.07
N SER A 528 6.97 -20.01 8.22
CA SER A 528 8.32 -20.58 8.05
C SER A 528 8.36 -21.83 7.16
N GLY A 529 7.21 -22.35 6.75
CA GLY A 529 7.05 -23.54 5.90
C GLY A 529 7.41 -23.31 4.42
N PRO A 530 7.15 -24.29 3.53
CA PRO A 530 7.42 -24.19 2.08
C PRO A 530 6.80 -22.94 1.44
N SER A 531 7.39 -22.48 0.34
CA SER A 531 6.81 -21.39 -0.48
C SER A 531 5.93 -21.90 -1.63
N THR A 532 6.10 -23.16 -2.02
CA THR A 532 5.49 -23.75 -3.21
C THR A 532 4.28 -24.61 -2.87
N LEU A 533 3.24 -24.50 -3.69
CA LEU A 533 2.04 -25.31 -3.73
C LEU A 533 1.98 -25.98 -5.10
N SER A 534 2.08 -27.31 -5.16
CA SER A 534 2.21 -28.06 -6.42
C SER A 534 0.93 -28.83 -6.74
N THR A 535 0.32 -28.59 -7.91
CA THR A 535 -0.84 -29.38 -8.39
C THR A 535 -0.97 -29.34 -9.91
N GLY A 536 -1.58 -30.35 -10.52
CA GLY A 536 -1.79 -30.41 -11.97
C GLY A 536 -0.51 -30.52 -12.83
N GLY A 537 0.66 -30.64 -12.22
CA GLY A 537 1.97 -30.54 -12.89
C GLY A 537 2.57 -29.12 -12.87
N TRP A 538 1.94 -28.19 -12.15
CA TRP A 538 2.34 -26.78 -12.04
C TRP A 538 2.71 -26.42 -10.60
N ASP A 539 3.71 -25.54 -10.46
CA ASP A 539 4.16 -25.00 -9.18
C ASP A 539 3.71 -23.55 -8.98
N PHE A 540 3.03 -23.30 -7.87
CA PHE A 540 2.53 -21.98 -7.48
C PHE A 540 3.22 -21.48 -6.21
N SER A 541 3.51 -20.18 -6.11
CA SER A 541 3.85 -19.57 -4.81
C SER A 541 2.87 -18.45 -4.49
N ALA A 542 2.33 -18.43 -3.27
CA ALA A 542 1.46 -17.36 -2.81
C ALA A 542 2.27 -16.20 -2.21
N ALA A 543 2.11 -15.00 -2.74
CA ALA A 543 2.46 -13.74 -2.10
C ALA A 543 1.17 -13.13 -1.56
N ILE A 544 0.89 -13.30 -0.26
CA ILE A 544 -0.40 -12.90 0.31
C ILE A 544 -0.41 -11.38 0.51
N CYS A 545 -1.34 -10.69 -0.15
CA CYS A 545 -1.59 -9.27 -0.02
C CYS A 545 -0.32 -8.44 -0.27
N PHE A 546 0.02 -7.58 0.69
CA PHE A 546 1.16 -6.66 0.65
C PHE A 546 2.53 -7.31 0.42
N GLU A 547 2.66 -8.64 0.52
CA GLU A 547 3.91 -9.36 0.23
C GLU A 547 4.44 -9.14 -1.19
N ASP A 548 3.56 -8.88 -2.17
CA ASP A 548 4.00 -8.54 -3.54
C ASP A 548 4.76 -7.21 -3.60
N SER A 549 4.52 -6.31 -2.65
CA SER A 549 5.17 -5.00 -2.61
C SER A 549 6.60 -5.09 -2.07
N VAL A 550 6.95 -6.22 -1.43
CA VAL A 550 8.23 -6.48 -0.78
C VAL A 550 9.11 -7.31 -1.72
N PRO A 551 10.06 -6.74 -2.49
CA PRO A 551 10.83 -7.45 -3.49
C PRO A 551 11.64 -8.60 -2.90
N GLN A 552 12.09 -8.50 -1.64
CA GLN A 552 12.83 -9.58 -0.98
C GLN A 552 11.95 -10.80 -0.72
N VAL A 553 10.67 -10.60 -0.39
CA VAL A 553 9.71 -11.68 -0.15
C VAL A 553 9.29 -12.30 -1.47
N ALA A 554 8.90 -11.49 -2.46
CA ALA A 554 8.56 -12.00 -3.79
C ALA A 554 9.73 -12.78 -4.44
N ARG A 555 10.98 -12.31 -4.27
CA ARG A 555 12.18 -13.03 -4.72
C ARG A 555 12.44 -14.33 -3.96
N LEU A 556 12.13 -14.37 -2.67
CA LEU A 556 12.21 -15.59 -1.85
C LEU A 556 11.15 -16.61 -2.26
N LEU A 557 9.94 -16.15 -2.60
CA LEU A 557 8.86 -16.99 -3.14
C LEU A 557 9.17 -17.53 -4.54
N ALA A 558 9.92 -16.76 -5.35
CA ALA A 558 10.38 -17.16 -6.68
C ALA A 558 11.69 -17.98 -6.70
N GLY A 559 11.89 -18.88 -5.72
CA GLY A 559 13.03 -19.81 -5.66
C GLY A 559 14.40 -19.17 -5.31
N GLY A 560 14.41 -17.92 -4.85
CA GLY A 560 15.63 -17.16 -4.59
C GLY A 560 16.67 -17.91 -3.74
N THR A 561 17.93 -17.80 -4.16
CA THR A 561 19.14 -18.48 -3.61
C THR A 561 19.38 -19.95 -3.99
N GLY A 562 18.54 -20.58 -4.81
CA GLY A 562 18.96 -21.79 -5.54
C GLY A 562 17.92 -22.89 -5.72
N ALA A 563 16.65 -22.65 -5.41
CA ALA A 563 15.56 -23.54 -5.80
C ALA A 563 15.06 -23.21 -7.22
N GLU A 564 14.34 -24.13 -7.84
CA GLU A 564 13.50 -23.80 -8.99
C GLU A 564 12.36 -22.88 -8.49
N GLY A 565 12.01 -21.88 -9.32
CA GLY A 565 10.92 -20.96 -9.02
C GLY A 565 9.57 -21.55 -9.42
N PRO A 566 8.46 -20.99 -8.92
CA PRO A 566 7.12 -21.38 -9.34
C PRO A 566 6.88 -20.96 -10.80
N ASP A 567 6.02 -21.69 -11.49
CA ASP A 567 5.48 -21.32 -12.80
C ASP A 567 4.66 -20.02 -12.69
N VAL A 568 3.91 -19.86 -11.59
CA VAL A 568 3.04 -18.70 -11.36
C VAL A 568 3.15 -18.19 -9.93
N LEU A 569 3.35 -16.87 -9.78
CA LEU A 569 3.22 -16.19 -8.49
C LEU A 569 1.76 -15.78 -8.30
N LEU A 570 1.08 -16.33 -7.30
CA LEU A 570 -0.29 -15.96 -6.96
C LEU A 570 -0.27 -14.79 -5.98
N ASN A 571 -1.00 -13.71 -6.25
CA ASN A 571 -1.29 -12.70 -5.25
C ASN A 571 -2.74 -12.84 -4.77
N LEU A 572 -2.90 -13.39 -3.57
CA LEU A 572 -4.19 -13.50 -2.88
C LEU A 572 -4.29 -12.26 -1.99
N SER A 573 -5.24 -11.35 -2.23
CA SER A 573 -5.31 -10.08 -1.50
C SER A 573 -6.73 -9.68 -1.10
N ASN A 574 -6.87 -8.88 -0.04
CA ASN A 574 -8.14 -8.28 0.34
C ASN A 574 -7.99 -6.74 0.40
N ASP A 575 -8.01 -6.08 -0.76
CA ASP A 575 -7.87 -4.61 -0.84
C ASP A 575 -9.14 -3.85 -0.39
N GLY A 576 -10.14 -4.54 0.18
CA GLY A 576 -11.37 -3.92 0.72
C GLY A 576 -11.08 -2.85 1.78
N TRP A 577 -9.97 -2.96 2.51
CA TRP A 577 -9.48 -1.95 3.45
C TRP A 577 -9.18 -0.58 2.83
N PHE A 578 -9.02 -0.49 1.50
CA PHE A 578 -8.69 0.74 0.79
C PHE A 578 -9.75 1.10 -0.26
N ARG A 579 -10.98 0.57 -0.11
CA ARG A 579 -12.09 0.69 -1.05
C ARG A 579 -12.34 2.15 -1.44
N GLY A 580 -12.46 2.39 -2.75
CA GLY A 580 -12.70 3.73 -3.31
C GLY A 580 -11.47 4.64 -3.38
N THR A 581 -10.27 4.16 -3.03
CA THR A 581 -9.02 4.92 -3.14
C THR A 581 -8.15 4.47 -4.32
N ALA A 582 -7.12 5.26 -4.62
CA ALA A 582 -6.10 4.94 -5.62
C ALA A 582 -5.18 3.75 -5.23
N ALA A 583 -5.24 3.26 -3.98
CA ALA A 583 -4.34 2.21 -3.49
C ALA A 583 -4.41 0.92 -4.33
N HIS A 584 -5.59 0.56 -4.85
CA HIS A 584 -5.77 -0.63 -5.69
C HIS A 584 -4.84 -0.63 -6.92
N GLN A 585 -4.73 0.51 -7.63
CA GLN A 585 -3.88 0.63 -8.81
C GLN A 585 -2.38 0.63 -8.44
N LEU A 586 -2.05 1.18 -7.27
CA LEU A 586 -0.68 1.17 -6.74
C LEU A 586 -0.25 -0.24 -6.28
N HIS A 587 -1.18 -1.04 -5.76
CA HIS A 587 -0.95 -2.43 -5.41
C HIS A 587 -0.73 -3.28 -6.67
N LEU A 588 -1.59 -3.14 -7.69
CA LEU A 588 -1.38 -3.78 -9.00
C LEU A 588 -0.04 -3.37 -9.66
N ALA A 589 0.41 -2.12 -9.47
CA ALA A 589 1.71 -1.67 -9.97
C ALA A 589 2.90 -2.41 -9.32
N ASN A 590 2.76 -2.91 -8.08
CA ASN A 590 3.75 -3.78 -7.47
C ASN A 590 3.77 -5.14 -8.19
N SER A 591 2.60 -5.76 -8.40
CA SER A 591 2.46 -7.02 -9.15
C SER A 591 3.12 -6.93 -10.54
N VAL A 592 2.91 -5.80 -11.26
CA VAL A 592 3.57 -5.49 -12.55
C VAL A 592 5.10 -5.52 -12.45
N LEU A 593 5.67 -4.91 -11.41
CA LEU A 593 7.12 -4.87 -11.22
C LEU A 593 7.67 -6.24 -10.79
N ARG A 594 7.00 -6.96 -9.88
CA ARG A 594 7.39 -8.32 -9.48
C ARG A 594 7.46 -9.26 -10.68
N ALA A 595 6.48 -9.20 -11.58
CA ALA A 595 6.45 -10.05 -12.76
C ALA A 595 7.69 -9.88 -13.65
N VAL A 596 8.11 -8.62 -13.87
CA VAL A 596 9.32 -8.30 -14.65
C VAL A 596 10.61 -8.60 -13.90
N GLU A 597 10.67 -8.24 -12.62
CA GLU A 597 11.83 -8.46 -11.75
C GLU A 597 12.21 -9.92 -11.62
N LEU A 598 11.22 -10.82 -11.63
CA LEU A 598 11.41 -12.24 -11.40
C LEU A 598 11.34 -13.04 -12.71
N ARG A 599 10.69 -12.50 -13.74
CA ARG A 599 10.28 -13.20 -14.97
C ARG A 599 9.39 -14.41 -14.67
N VAL A 600 8.41 -14.17 -13.81
CA VAL A 600 7.36 -15.12 -13.41
C VAL A 600 6.03 -14.38 -13.57
N PRO A 601 5.02 -14.93 -14.28
CA PRO A 601 3.71 -14.32 -14.38
C PRO A 601 3.05 -14.21 -12.99
N VAL A 602 2.29 -13.13 -12.78
CA VAL A 602 1.58 -12.88 -11.52
C VAL A 602 0.07 -12.94 -11.76
N ALA A 603 -0.60 -13.92 -11.15
CA ALA A 603 -2.05 -14.04 -11.18
C ALA A 603 -2.63 -13.54 -9.85
N ARG A 604 -3.43 -12.48 -9.90
CA ARG A 604 -3.93 -11.75 -8.74
C ARG A 604 -5.42 -12.02 -8.53
N ALA A 605 -5.77 -12.67 -7.42
CA ALA A 605 -7.14 -12.90 -6.98
C ALA A 605 -7.42 -12.04 -5.74
N VAL A 606 -8.34 -11.07 -5.87
CA VAL A 606 -8.68 -10.17 -4.76
C VAL A 606 -10.14 -10.23 -4.36
N ASN A 607 -10.46 -9.90 -3.11
CA ASN A 607 -11.85 -9.79 -2.66
C ASN A 607 -12.53 -8.54 -3.26
N THR A 608 -12.06 -7.36 -2.87
CA THR A 608 -12.34 -6.07 -3.53
C THR A 608 -11.03 -5.57 -4.09
N GLY A 609 -11.04 -4.85 -5.22
CA GLY A 609 -9.84 -4.40 -5.92
C GLY A 609 -9.80 -4.91 -7.37
N THR A 610 -8.60 -5.02 -7.93
CA THR A 610 -8.40 -5.48 -9.31
C THR A 610 -7.80 -6.89 -9.33
N SER A 611 -8.63 -7.90 -9.57
CA SER A 611 -8.14 -9.22 -9.99
C SER A 611 -7.64 -9.13 -11.43
N ALA A 612 -6.46 -9.69 -11.70
CA ALA A 612 -5.77 -9.53 -12.99
C ALA A 612 -4.69 -10.59 -13.22
N LEU A 613 -4.35 -10.81 -14.49
CA LEU A 613 -3.16 -11.55 -14.90
C LEU A 613 -2.10 -10.59 -15.45
N VAL A 614 -0.89 -10.66 -14.90
CA VAL A 614 0.30 -9.95 -15.38
C VAL A 614 1.29 -10.96 -15.94
N ASP A 615 1.75 -10.77 -17.19
CA ASP A 615 2.78 -11.62 -17.78
C ASP A 615 4.21 -11.27 -17.29
N GLY A 616 5.19 -12.14 -17.58
CA GLY A 616 6.61 -11.88 -17.27
C GLY A 616 7.23 -10.68 -17.98
N ASN A 617 6.52 -9.97 -18.88
CA ASN A 617 6.92 -8.67 -19.42
C ASN A 617 6.35 -7.48 -18.63
N GLY A 618 5.43 -7.69 -17.69
CA GLY A 618 4.72 -6.64 -16.97
C GLY A 618 3.50 -6.11 -17.73
N VAL A 619 2.99 -6.86 -18.71
CA VAL A 619 1.72 -6.55 -19.38
C VAL A 619 0.58 -7.11 -18.55
N VAL A 620 -0.33 -6.25 -18.09
CA VAL A 620 -1.65 -6.67 -17.61
C VAL A 620 -2.40 -7.22 -18.82
N ARG A 621 -2.59 -8.54 -18.87
CA ARG A 621 -3.19 -9.25 -20.00
C ARG A 621 -4.70 -9.18 -19.96
N GLU A 622 -5.25 -9.45 -18.78
CA GLU A 622 -6.66 -9.51 -18.50
C GLU A 622 -6.88 -8.97 -17.08
N GLU A 623 -7.97 -8.24 -16.86
CA GLU A 623 -8.41 -7.73 -15.57
C GLU A 623 -9.93 -7.87 -15.47
N LEU A 624 -10.45 -8.12 -14.27
CA LEU A 624 -11.90 -8.10 -14.07
C LEU A 624 -12.39 -6.66 -14.28
N PRO A 625 -13.36 -6.42 -15.20
CA PRO A 625 -13.74 -5.06 -15.55
C PRO A 625 -14.28 -4.29 -14.34
N PRO A 626 -13.96 -2.99 -14.20
CA PRO A 626 -14.54 -2.17 -13.16
C PRO A 626 -16.06 -2.09 -13.31
N PRO A 627 -16.81 -1.90 -12.21
CA PRO A 627 -18.26 -1.93 -12.22
C PRO A 627 -18.88 -0.79 -13.04
N GLU A 628 -20.18 -0.91 -13.33
CA GLU A 628 -20.92 0.08 -14.13
C GLU A 628 -20.82 1.52 -13.58
N ARG A 629 -20.99 2.50 -14.48
CA ARG A 629 -20.87 3.94 -14.18
C ARG A 629 -21.73 4.35 -12.99
N GLY A 630 -21.08 4.67 -11.87
CA GLY A 630 -21.71 5.14 -10.63
C GLY A 630 -21.35 4.30 -9.41
N ALA A 631 -20.84 3.08 -9.60
CA ALA A 631 -20.26 2.27 -8.54
C ALA A 631 -18.87 2.77 -8.12
N LEU A 632 -18.39 2.33 -6.95
CA LEU A 632 -17.04 2.62 -6.47
C LEU A 632 -16.00 1.94 -7.38
N PRO A 633 -14.84 2.58 -7.65
CA PRO A 633 -13.78 1.96 -8.43
C PRO A 633 -13.37 0.59 -7.87
N ASN A 634 -13.30 -0.41 -8.75
CA ASN A 634 -12.84 -1.76 -8.47
C ASN A 634 -13.66 -2.52 -7.40
N ALA A 635 -14.96 -2.22 -7.30
CA ALA A 635 -15.93 -2.94 -6.49
C ALA A 635 -16.86 -3.76 -7.41
N ALA A 636 -16.44 -4.97 -7.78
CA ALA A 636 -17.16 -5.85 -8.72
C ALA A 636 -17.07 -7.31 -8.28
N GLU A 637 -18.20 -8.02 -8.22
CA GLU A 637 -18.27 -9.48 -8.02
C GLU A 637 -18.09 -10.20 -9.37
N GLY A 638 -17.21 -11.20 -9.45
CA GLY A 638 -17.00 -11.96 -10.67
C GLY A 638 -15.96 -13.08 -10.58
N VAL A 639 -15.73 -13.70 -11.73
CA VAL A 639 -14.66 -14.67 -11.95
C VAL A 639 -13.87 -14.19 -13.14
N LEU A 640 -12.54 -14.18 -13.03
CA LEU A 640 -11.63 -13.92 -14.13
C LEU A 640 -10.90 -15.23 -14.46
N THR A 641 -11.32 -15.90 -15.53
CA THR A 641 -10.65 -17.10 -16.04
C THR A 641 -9.55 -16.69 -17.03
N VAL A 642 -8.31 -17.13 -16.81
CA VAL A 642 -7.14 -16.73 -17.59
C VAL A 642 -6.27 -17.92 -17.98
N ASP A 643 -5.71 -17.90 -19.19
CA ASP A 643 -4.66 -18.82 -19.63
C ASP A 643 -3.28 -18.19 -19.33
N VAL A 644 -2.49 -18.78 -18.44
CA VAL A 644 -1.25 -18.12 -17.96
C VAL A 644 -0.09 -18.31 -18.95
N PRO A 645 0.54 -17.23 -19.47
CA PRO A 645 1.71 -17.31 -20.33
C PRO A 645 3.00 -17.45 -19.50
N LEU A 646 3.60 -18.63 -19.49
CA LEU A 646 4.83 -18.90 -18.75
C LEU A 646 6.05 -18.28 -19.44
N ASP A 647 6.97 -17.72 -18.65
CA ASP A 647 8.13 -17.00 -19.15
C ASP A 647 9.43 -17.80 -18.95
N PRO A 648 9.98 -18.47 -19.98
CA PRO A 648 11.20 -19.26 -19.86
C PRO A 648 12.48 -18.41 -19.68
N ARG A 649 12.37 -17.07 -19.65
CA ARG A 649 13.53 -16.17 -19.56
C ARG A 649 13.95 -15.99 -18.11
N THR A 650 15.17 -16.37 -17.77
CA THR A 650 15.70 -16.12 -16.41
C THR A 650 15.94 -14.63 -16.10
N SER A 651 15.73 -14.25 -14.84
CA SER A 651 16.10 -12.95 -14.26
C SER A 651 17.47 -12.99 -13.58
N PHE A 652 18.26 -11.92 -13.74
CA PHE A 652 19.50 -11.72 -12.96
C PHE A 652 19.18 -11.15 -11.57
N TYR A 653 18.19 -10.28 -11.43
CA TYR A 653 17.74 -9.75 -10.14
C TYR A 653 17.22 -10.86 -9.22
N ALA A 654 16.50 -11.86 -9.74
CA ALA A 654 16.05 -13.00 -8.94
C ALA A 654 17.23 -13.71 -8.23
N ARG A 655 18.35 -13.87 -8.96
CA ARG A 655 19.58 -14.51 -8.45
C ARG A 655 20.39 -13.58 -7.54
N ALA A 656 20.73 -12.38 -8.04
CA ALA A 656 21.66 -11.45 -7.37
C ALA A 656 21.02 -10.61 -6.26
N GLY A 657 19.69 -10.44 -6.28
CA GLY A 657 18.95 -9.63 -5.33
C GLY A 657 19.31 -8.15 -5.38
N ASP A 658 19.26 -7.49 -4.22
CA ASP A 658 19.37 -6.04 -4.05
C ASP A 658 20.81 -5.50 -4.17
N TRP A 659 21.62 -6.05 -5.08
CA TRP A 659 23.01 -5.64 -5.30
C TRP A 659 23.17 -4.15 -5.61
N LEU A 660 22.24 -3.57 -6.39
CA LEU A 660 22.28 -2.17 -6.80
C LEU A 660 22.02 -1.19 -5.65
N PRO A 661 20.91 -1.27 -4.89
CA PRO A 661 20.69 -0.38 -3.75
C PRO A 661 21.70 -0.60 -2.62
N ILE A 662 22.18 -1.83 -2.39
CA ILE A 662 23.29 -2.10 -1.46
C ILE A 662 24.55 -1.35 -1.91
N GLY A 663 24.89 -1.39 -3.21
CA GLY A 663 26.00 -0.62 -3.78
C GLY A 663 25.81 0.90 -3.65
N CYS A 664 24.59 1.41 -3.86
CA CYS A 664 24.25 2.81 -3.66
C CYS A 664 24.43 3.24 -2.19
N LEU A 665 23.93 2.45 -1.25
CA LEU A 665 24.07 2.68 0.19
C LEU A 665 25.54 2.63 0.63
N ALA A 666 26.29 1.63 0.18
CA ALA A 666 27.71 1.49 0.50
C ALA A 666 28.54 2.69 0.00
N LEU A 667 28.25 3.18 -1.22
CA LEU A 667 28.88 4.39 -1.76
C LEU A 667 28.51 5.64 -0.96
N ALA A 668 27.24 5.81 -0.60
CA ALA A 668 26.76 6.98 0.14
C ALA A 668 27.31 7.04 1.57
N LEU A 669 27.31 5.90 2.29
CA LEU A 669 27.85 5.80 3.65
C LEU A 669 29.39 5.86 3.66
N GLY A 670 30.07 5.20 2.71
CA GLY A 670 31.53 5.24 2.58
C GLY A 670 32.10 6.65 2.35
N CYS A 671 31.28 7.57 1.83
CA CYS A 671 31.64 8.99 1.70
C CYS A 671 31.70 9.74 3.05
N LEU A 672 30.99 9.29 4.09
CA LEU A 672 30.94 9.96 5.39
C LEU A 672 32.31 10.03 6.11
N PRO A 673 33.04 8.92 6.34
CA PRO A 673 34.35 8.98 6.99
C PRO A 673 35.38 9.76 6.18
N VAL A 674 35.34 9.69 4.85
CA VAL A 674 36.23 10.48 3.97
C VAL A 674 35.99 11.98 4.15
N ALA A 675 34.73 12.40 4.24
CA ALA A 675 34.37 13.80 4.47
C ALA A 675 34.75 14.28 5.88
N ALA A 676 34.64 13.41 6.89
CA ALA A 676 35.11 13.68 8.25
C ALA A 676 36.63 13.84 8.29
N GLY A 677 37.38 12.92 7.67
CA GLY A 677 38.84 12.96 7.55
C GLY A 677 39.36 14.22 6.87
N ARG A 678 38.77 14.63 5.74
CA ARG A 678 39.10 15.93 5.09
C ARG A 678 38.85 17.13 6.02
N SER A 679 37.77 17.09 6.80
CA SER A 679 37.44 18.17 7.76
C SER A 679 38.38 18.23 8.96
N ILE A 680 38.90 17.08 9.41
CA ILE A 680 39.93 17.00 10.46
C ILE A 680 41.28 17.49 9.90
N ALA A 681 41.73 16.96 8.77
CA ALA A 681 42.98 17.37 8.13
C ALA A 681 43.01 18.86 7.78
N GLY A 682 41.88 19.43 7.33
CA GLY A 682 41.76 20.87 7.10
C GLY A 682 41.96 21.71 8.36
N ARG A 683 41.34 21.33 9.49
CA ARG A 683 41.53 22.00 10.79
C ARG A 683 42.96 21.87 11.31
N TRP A 684 43.57 20.69 11.17
CA TRP A 684 44.97 20.45 11.55
C TRP A 684 45.96 21.27 10.71
N ARG A 685 45.67 21.50 9.42
CA ARG A 685 46.49 22.39 8.57
C ARG A 685 46.29 23.86 8.92
N ALA A 686 45.05 24.29 9.17
CA ALA A 686 44.76 25.66 9.58
C ALA A 686 45.41 26.03 10.94
N GLY A 687 45.41 25.11 11.90
CA GLY A 687 46.11 25.26 13.18
C GLY A 687 47.64 25.11 13.12
N ARG A 688 48.23 24.93 11.93
CA ARG A 688 49.68 24.84 11.68
C ARG A 688 50.20 25.95 10.75
N SER A 689 49.40 26.98 10.45
CA SER A 689 49.93 28.18 9.80
C SER A 689 51.02 28.78 10.69
N PRO A 690 52.28 28.94 10.21
CA PRO A 690 53.30 29.61 10.99
C PRO A 690 52.92 31.09 11.17
N ALA A 691 53.16 31.60 12.37
CA ALA A 691 52.99 33.01 12.72
C ALA A 691 54.15 33.87 12.18
#